data_AF-A0A1S3AZ79-F1
#
_entry.id   AF-A0A1S3AZ79-F1
#
_cell.length_a   1.000
_cell.length_b   1.000
_cell.length_c   1.000
_cell.angle_alpha   90.00
_cell.angle_beta   90.00
_cell.angle_gamma   90.00
#
_symmetry.space_group_name_H-M   'P 1'
#
loop_
_entity.id
_entity.type
_entity.pdbx_description
1 polymer ?
#
loop_
_entity_poly.entity_id
_entity_poly.type
_entity_poly.pdbx_seq_one_letter_code
_entity_poly.pdbx_strand_id
1 'polypeptide(L)'
;MQSQTSPNPPSSTSAAGPNCTQFLHSDHLRATLYPGRVNFRMKVVSFIIMAVWNFSSKFYSSFPVSNTNFHDPLISFCFLFWFRTGFISPSSRVFGRGVLEEDSLRIATRYLSSYFLIDISSVLPLPQVAILIMRGSRSMNTKDLLKYAVLFQFVPRFLRIYPLYKEVMRTSGILIETAWAGVAFNLFLYMLAGHVFGAIWYLCSIQRVGQCWQEACTKHLGCIFTSLYCDHNYINEGNQFLTEMCPVKKKNIEPFNFGIFIQALQPDIVESDFPKKFLHCFWWGLRNISSLGQNLTTSPCIWENCFAIFVCISGLVLFAFLLGNMQMYWRSSNAREEEMRVRRNDAEQWMSHRLLPENLRKRVRRYEHYTWQETRGVDEHSLLRNLPRDIQRYYKRHLCLALLMRVPMFEKMDERLLDAMCVHLKPVLYTEESCIVREGDPVDEMLFIMRGKLLTMTTNGGRTIFFNSDFLMAGDFCGEELLTWALDPHSSTNLPISTRTVRSLTEVEAFSFESNDLKFVASQYRKLHSKQLRQVFRFYSQQWRTWAACFIQATWRWRRHQRKKLKESLKEEESRLKNALASLEGQSLSLGTTIYAARFAANMLRTVRRNSTRRATIAILLQKPAEPDFLTLEDNNT
;
A
#
# COMPACT_ATOMS: atom_id res chain seq x y z
N MET A 1 32.66 -60.12 -7.14
CA MET A 1 32.71 -59.45 -5.82
C MET A 1 33.63 -58.24 -5.96
N GLN A 2 33.24 -57.11 -5.35
CA GLN A 2 33.85 -55.77 -5.37
C GLN A 2 33.46 -54.86 -6.54
N SER A 3 32.49 -53.98 -6.26
CA SER A 3 32.17 -52.77 -7.04
C SER A 3 32.69 -51.54 -6.30
N GLN A 4 33.20 -50.60 -7.11
CA GLN A 4 33.76 -49.30 -6.78
C GLN A 4 32.80 -48.38 -5.99
N THR A 5 33.34 -47.59 -5.06
CA THR A 5 32.76 -46.29 -4.65
C THR A 5 33.85 -45.24 -4.38
N SER A 6 33.51 -44.02 -4.80
CA SER A 6 34.26 -42.76 -4.96
C SER A 6 34.60 -42.04 -3.63
N PRO A 7 35.55 -41.06 -3.63
CA PRO A 7 36.02 -40.40 -2.40
C PRO A 7 35.14 -39.23 -1.92
N ASN A 8 35.24 -38.94 -0.62
CA ASN A 8 34.53 -37.90 0.14
C ASN A 8 35.01 -36.46 -0.18
N PRO A 9 34.11 -35.45 -0.12
CA PRO A 9 34.46 -34.04 0.02
C PRO A 9 34.41 -33.57 1.50
N PRO A 10 34.98 -32.39 1.85
CA PRO A 10 35.22 -31.99 3.22
C PRO A 10 34.03 -31.30 3.92
N SER A 11 34.03 -31.47 5.24
CA SER A 11 33.29 -30.82 6.33
C SER A 11 32.55 -29.50 6.02
N SER A 12 31.23 -29.53 6.20
CA SER A 12 30.35 -28.37 6.36
C SER A 12 30.38 -27.84 7.80
N THR A 13 30.66 -26.55 7.95
CA THR A 13 30.43 -25.77 9.16
C THR A 13 28.94 -25.65 9.45
N SER A 14 28.51 -26.06 10.63
CA SER A 14 27.12 -25.95 11.11
C SER A 14 26.72 -24.49 11.35
N ALA A 15 25.88 -23.94 10.49
CA ALA A 15 25.11 -22.74 10.81
C ALA A 15 23.98 -23.14 11.77
N ALA A 16 24.03 -22.63 13.00
CA ALA A 16 22.97 -22.77 13.98
C ALA A 16 21.69 -22.08 13.45
N GLY A 17 20.63 -22.87 13.23
CA GLY A 17 19.29 -22.34 12.96
C GLY A 17 18.73 -21.62 14.20
N PRO A 18 17.78 -20.69 14.04
CA PRO A 18 17.23 -19.94 15.15
C PRO A 18 16.46 -20.89 16.09
N ASN A 19 16.81 -20.85 17.37
CA ASN A 19 16.19 -21.65 18.43
C ASN A 19 14.66 -21.46 18.46
N CYS A 20 13.92 -22.57 18.56
CA CYS A 20 12.46 -22.60 18.74
C CYS A 20 11.96 -21.76 19.95
N THR A 21 12.85 -21.42 20.89
CA THR A 21 12.57 -20.55 22.02
C THR A 21 12.46 -19.06 21.66
N GLN A 22 13.03 -18.61 20.53
CA GLN A 22 12.85 -17.23 20.03
C GLN A 22 11.49 -16.99 19.37
N PHE A 23 10.85 -18.01 18.81
CA PHE A 23 9.49 -17.89 18.24
C PHE A 23 8.44 -17.71 19.33
N LEU A 24 8.54 -18.47 20.42
CA LEU A 24 7.68 -18.32 21.60
C LEU A 24 7.88 -16.98 22.32
N HIS A 25 9.12 -16.47 22.39
CA HIS A 25 9.40 -15.16 22.98
C HIS A 25 8.92 -13.99 22.08
N SER A 26 8.94 -14.16 20.74
CA SER A 26 8.39 -13.20 19.77
C SER A 26 6.87 -13.11 19.84
N ASP A 27 6.16 -14.22 20.02
CA ASP A 27 4.70 -14.22 20.18
C ASP A 27 4.26 -13.66 21.55
N HIS A 28 5.03 -13.89 22.61
CA HIS A 28 4.79 -13.29 23.93
C HIS A 28 5.06 -11.76 23.95
N LEU A 29 6.07 -11.31 23.19
CA LEU A 29 6.36 -9.88 22.95
C LEU A 29 5.30 -9.23 22.04
N ARG A 30 4.76 -9.95 21.06
CA ARG A 30 3.68 -9.45 20.19
C ARG A 30 2.35 -9.30 20.93
N ALA A 31 2.10 -10.13 21.96
CA ALA A 31 0.93 -10.04 22.84
C ALA A 31 1.04 -8.87 23.86
N THR A 32 2.26 -8.51 24.29
CA THR A 32 2.51 -7.41 25.24
C THR A 32 2.60 -6.04 24.55
N LEU A 33 3.07 -5.98 23.30
CA LEU A 33 3.15 -4.72 22.53
C LEU A 33 1.82 -4.29 21.88
N TYR A 34 0.83 -5.18 21.78
CA TYR A 34 -0.50 -4.88 21.20
C TYR A 34 -1.65 -5.54 21.97
N PRO A 35 -1.99 -5.08 23.19
CA PRO A 35 -3.12 -5.60 23.97
C PRO A 35 -4.48 -5.47 23.25
N GLY A 36 -4.57 -4.65 22.18
CA GLY A 36 -5.76 -4.54 21.34
C GLY A 36 -6.09 -5.77 20.50
N ARG A 37 -5.08 -6.57 20.07
CA ARG A 37 -5.29 -7.65 19.08
C ARG A 37 -5.85 -8.94 19.71
N VAL A 38 -5.45 -9.25 20.94
CA VAL A 38 -5.98 -10.38 21.73
C VAL A 38 -7.40 -10.08 22.21
N ASN A 39 -7.62 -8.86 22.71
CA ASN A 39 -8.95 -8.36 23.10
C ASN A 39 -9.96 -8.44 21.95
N PHE A 40 -9.50 -8.18 20.72
CA PHE A 40 -10.33 -8.22 19.54
C PHE A 40 -10.74 -9.64 19.11
N ARG A 41 -9.79 -10.58 19.04
CA ARG A 41 -10.11 -11.99 18.71
C ARG A 41 -11.10 -12.58 19.72
N MET A 42 -10.94 -12.27 21.01
CA MET A 42 -11.90 -12.67 22.04
C MET A 42 -13.27 -12.02 21.86
N LYS A 43 -13.35 -10.74 21.48
CA LYS A 43 -14.63 -10.05 21.20
C LYS A 43 -15.38 -10.68 20.02
N VAL A 44 -14.66 -11.05 18.95
CA VAL A 44 -15.25 -11.73 17.77
C VAL A 44 -15.71 -13.14 18.13
N VAL A 45 -14.91 -13.91 18.85
CA VAL A 45 -15.28 -15.25 19.32
C VAL A 45 -16.47 -15.17 20.28
N SER A 46 -16.50 -14.21 21.21
CA SER A 46 -17.63 -13.97 22.09
C SER A 46 -18.90 -13.60 21.31
N PHE A 47 -18.79 -12.75 20.28
CA PHE A 47 -19.90 -12.41 19.39
C PHE A 47 -20.45 -13.64 18.65
N ILE A 48 -19.57 -14.44 18.02
CA ILE A 48 -19.98 -15.65 17.28
C ILE A 48 -20.59 -16.67 18.22
N ILE A 49 -19.97 -16.94 19.38
CA ILE A 49 -20.50 -17.86 20.39
C ILE A 49 -21.87 -17.39 20.87
N MET A 50 -22.04 -16.12 21.24
CA MET A 50 -23.33 -15.61 21.69
C MET A 50 -24.38 -15.65 20.57
N ALA A 51 -24.04 -15.24 19.36
CA ALA A 51 -24.94 -15.26 18.20
C ALA A 51 -25.42 -16.68 17.87
N VAL A 52 -24.49 -17.63 17.75
CA VAL A 52 -24.80 -19.02 17.37
C VAL A 52 -25.48 -19.79 18.52
N TRP A 53 -25.07 -19.56 19.77
CA TRP A 53 -25.60 -20.28 20.94
C TRP A 53 -27.00 -19.82 21.35
N ASN A 54 -27.29 -18.52 21.25
CA ASN A 54 -28.58 -17.97 21.67
C ASN A 54 -29.77 -18.56 20.91
N PHE A 55 -29.56 -18.97 19.66
CA PHE A 55 -30.64 -19.46 18.81
C PHE A 55 -30.67 -20.99 18.66
N SER A 56 -29.54 -21.68 18.77
CA SER A 56 -29.47 -23.12 18.46
C SER A 56 -29.87 -24.05 19.61
N SER A 57 -29.56 -23.75 20.88
CA SER A 57 -29.70 -24.74 21.97
C SER A 57 -31.08 -24.78 22.64
N LYS A 58 -31.81 -23.65 22.71
CA LYS A 58 -33.02 -23.52 23.55
C LYS A 58 -34.36 -23.55 22.82
N PHE A 59 -34.39 -23.30 21.51
CA PHE A 59 -35.65 -23.26 20.74
C PHE A 59 -36.12 -24.63 20.24
N TYR A 60 -35.21 -25.61 20.19
CA TYR A 60 -35.42 -26.90 19.51
C TYR A 60 -35.29 -28.13 20.42
N SER A 61 -35.00 -27.96 21.72
CA SER A 61 -34.76 -29.07 22.63
C SER A 61 -36.00 -29.41 23.47
N SER A 62 -36.61 -30.57 23.16
CA SER A 62 -37.31 -31.42 24.13
C SER A 62 -36.36 -32.41 24.82
N PHE A 63 -35.05 -32.10 24.94
CA PHE A 63 -34.05 -32.98 25.56
C PHE A 63 -33.64 -32.52 26.97
N PRO A 64 -33.24 -33.45 27.86
CA PRO A 64 -33.18 -33.24 29.29
C PRO A 64 -31.99 -32.36 29.68
N VAL A 65 -32.12 -31.79 30.87
CA VAL A 65 -31.27 -30.80 31.56
C VAL A 65 -29.77 -31.19 31.68
N SER A 66 -29.34 -32.37 31.24
CA SER A 66 -28.06 -32.98 31.62
C SER A 66 -26.79 -32.46 30.92
N ASN A 67 -26.85 -31.81 29.75
CA ASN A 67 -25.64 -31.38 29.01
C ASN A 67 -25.26 -29.89 29.17
N THR A 68 -25.73 -29.22 30.23
CA THR A 68 -25.46 -27.79 30.47
C THR A 68 -24.14 -27.48 31.19
N ASN A 69 -23.40 -28.50 31.64
CA ASN A 69 -22.22 -28.36 32.53
C ASN A 69 -20.95 -27.77 31.88
N PHE A 70 -20.85 -27.60 30.56
CA PHE A 70 -19.60 -27.18 29.91
C PHE A 70 -19.46 -25.66 29.67
N HIS A 71 -20.54 -24.88 29.76
CA HIS A 71 -20.56 -23.49 29.28
C HIS A 71 -20.72 -22.40 30.36
N ASP A 72 -21.22 -22.75 31.54
CA ASP A 72 -21.27 -21.85 32.70
C ASP A 72 -19.89 -21.31 33.16
N PRO A 73 -18.77 -22.05 33.06
CA PRO A 73 -17.45 -21.51 33.41
C PRO A 73 -16.96 -20.45 32.43
N LEU A 74 -17.21 -20.60 31.12
CA LEU A 74 -16.79 -19.65 30.08
C LEU A 74 -17.50 -18.30 30.23
N ILE A 75 -18.79 -18.33 30.54
CA ILE A 75 -19.57 -17.11 30.71
C ILE A 75 -19.19 -16.40 32.02
N SER A 76 -18.95 -17.16 33.10
CA SER A 76 -18.42 -16.63 34.36
C SER A 76 -17.03 -16.00 34.18
N PHE A 77 -16.18 -16.62 33.35
CA PHE A 77 -14.88 -16.08 32.96
C PHE A 77 -15.01 -14.76 32.17
N CYS A 78 -15.98 -14.66 31.25
CA CYS A 78 -16.25 -13.42 30.53
C CYS A 78 -16.69 -12.27 31.45
N PHE A 79 -17.48 -12.53 32.50
CA PHE A 79 -17.85 -11.52 33.50
C PHE A 79 -16.65 -10.97 34.24
N LEU A 80 -15.78 -11.86 34.73
CA LEU A 80 -14.55 -11.46 35.42
C LEU A 80 -13.66 -10.61 34.50
N PHE A 81 -13.66 -10.93 33.21
CA PHE A 81 -12.92 -10.16 32.20
C PHE A 81 -13.51 -8.77 31.95
N TRP A 82 -14.83 -8.58 31.95
CA TRP A 82 -15.42 -7.25 31.74
C TRP A 82 -15.12 -6.26 32.86
N PHE A 83 -15.03 -6.73 34.11
CA PHE A 83 -14.57 -5.88 35.22
C PHE A 83 -13.09 -5.50 35.13
N ARG A 84 -12.31 -6.16 34.26
CA ARG A 84 -10.87 -5.92 34.03
C ARG A 84 -10.57 -5.26 32.69
N THR A 85 -11.57 -5.08 31.83
CA THR A 85 -11.37 -4.52 30.50
C THR A 85 -11.39 -3.00 30.57
N GLY A 86 -10.23 -2.36 30.38
CA GLY A 86 -10.11 -0.91 30.29
C GLY A 86 -10.94 -0.31 29.15
N PHE A 87 -11.37 0.95 29.32
CA PHE A 87 -12.15 1.66 28.31
C PHE A 87 -11.46 2.94 27.85
N ILE A 88 -11.76 3.39 26.64
CA ILE A 88 -11.29 4.69 26.14
C ILE A 88 -12.28 5.77 26.57
N SER A 89 -11.84 6.74 27.38
CA SER A 89 -12.69 7.82 27.89
C SER A 89 -13.21 8.72 26.75
N PRO A 90 -14.49 9.14 26.74
CA PRO A 90 -15.01 10.04 25.71
C PRO A 90 -14.26 11.38 25.63
N SER A 91 -13.81 11.90 26.78
CA SER A 91 -13.04 13.13 26.89
C SER A 91 -11.66 13.04 26.23
N SER A 92 -10.98 11.88 26.29
CA SER A 92 -9.68 11.68 25.64
C SER A 92 -9.77 11.48 24.11
N ARG A 93 -10.98 11.25 23.57
CA ARG A 93 -11.21 11.20 22.12
C ARG A 93 -11.20 12.58 21.47
N VAL A 94 -11.57 13.62 22.22
CA VAL A 94 -11.58 15.02 21.72
C VAL A 94 -10.17 15.48 21.33
N PHE A 95 -9.13 14.94 21.98
CA PHE A 95 -7.72 15.20 21.66
C PHE A 95 -7.08 14.16 20.74
N GLY A 96 -7.87 13.26 20.12
CA GLY A 96 -7.39 12.26 19.16
C GLY A 96 -6.48 11.15 19.71
N ARG A 97 -6.02 11.25 20.96
CA ARG A 97 -5.09 10.30 21.57
C ARG A 97 -5.74 9.06 22.14
N GLY A 98 -7.02 9.14 22.54
CA GLY A 98 -7.79 8.01 23.08
C GLY A 98 -7.03 7.26 24.17
N VAL A 99 -6.85 7.88 25.34
CA VAL A 99 -6.12 7.27 26.46
C VAL A 99 -6.96 6.12 27.04
N LEU A 100 -6.32 4.96 27.20
CA LEU A 100 -6.91 3.80 27.85
C LEU A 100 -6.96 4.06 29.35
N GLU A 101 -8.16 4.03 29.92
CA GLU A 101 -8.35 4.13 31.36
C GLU A 101 -8.16 2.74 31.99
N GLU A 102 -7.17 2.60 32.88
CA GLU A 102 -6.82 1.34 33.55
C GLU A 102 -7.32 1.27 35.01
N ASP A 103 -7.86 2.37 35.55
CA ASP A 103 -8.36 2.47 36.92
C ASP A 103 -9.55 1.52 37.16
N SER A 104 -9.31 0.49 37.99
CA SER A 104 -10.28 -0.58 38.27
C SER A 104 -11.61 -0.08 38.86
N LEU A 105 -11.57 0.94 39.73
CA LEU A 105 -12.78 1.55 40.32
C LEU A 105 -13.62 2.30 39.27
N ARG A 106 -12.98 3.03 38.36
CA ARG A 106 -13.67 3.76 37.29
C ARG A 106 -14.24 2.79 36.25
N ILE A 107 -13.51 1.72 35.94
CA ILE A 107 -13.99 0.62 35.07
C ILE A 107 -15.23 -0.03 35.69
N ALA A 108 -15.17 -0.43 36.96
CA ALA A 108 -16.27 -1.11 37.64
C ALA A 108 -17.52 -0.22 37.76
N THR A 109 -17.36 1.03 38.18
CA THR A 109 -18.49 1.98 38.34
C THR A 109 -19.21 2.21 37.03
N ARG A 110 -18.45 2.43 35.95
CA ARG A 110 -19.01 2.60 34.61
C ARG A 110 -19.73 1.34 34.16
N TYR A 111 -19.09 0.18 34.28
CA TYR A 111 -19.65 -1.09 33.87
C TYR A 111 -20.96 -1.43 34.60
N LEU A 112 -20.99 -1.24 35.93
CA LEU A 112 -22.16 -1.41 36.79
C LEU A 112 -23.31 -0.48 36.39
N SER A 113 -23.02 0.77 36.02
CA SER A 113 -24.05 1.75 35.61
C SER A 113 -24.62 1.52 34.21
N SER A 114 -23.88 0.87 33.30
CA SER A 114 -24.24 0.85 31.87
C SER A 114 -24.67 -0.52 31.34
N TYR A 115 -23.83 -1.56 31.47
CA TYR A 115 -24.03 -2.85 30.77
C TYR A 115 -24.30 -4.01 31.71
N PHE A 116 -23.99 -3.86 33.01
CA PHE A 116 -24.08 -4.93 33.99
C PHE A 116 -25.45 -5.60 34.06
N LEU A 117 -26.55 -4.83 34.07
CA LEU A 117 -27.91 -5.38 34.13
C LEU A 117 -28.25 -6.22 32.88
N ILE A 118 -27.85 -5.76 31.69
CA ILE A 118 -28.09 -6.48 30.44
C ILE A 118 -27.25 -7.77 30.42
N ASP A 119 -25.99 -7.68 30.85
CA ASP A 119 -25.08 -8.81 30.87
C ASP A 119 -25.57 -9.87 31.87
N ILE A 120 -25.91 -9.50 33.11
CA ILE A 120 -26.38 -10.46 34.13
C ILE A 120 -27.69 -11.13 33.71
N SER A 121 -28.67 -10.36 33.22
CA SER A 121 -29.94 -10.92 32.73
C SER A 121 -29.75 -11.82 31.51
N SER A 122 -28.75 -11.57 30.66
CA SER A 122 -28.46 -12.43 29.51
C SER A 122 -27.93 -13.81 29.91
N VAL A 123 -27.25 -13.91 31.06
CA VAL A 123 -26.51 -15.10 31.48
C VAL A 123 -27.31 -16.01 32.41
N LEU A 124 -28.14 -15.46 33.30
CA LEU A 124 -28.85 -16.23 34.31
C LEU A 124 -29.63 -17.44 33.73
N PRO A 125 -29.50 -18.66 34.27
CA PRO A 125 -30.21 -19.85 33.78
C PRO A 125 -31.70 -19.85 34.21
N LEU A 126 -32.46 -18.83 33.82
CA LEU A 126 -33.86 -18.63 34.21
C LEU A 126 -34.77 -19.84 33.90
N PRO A 127 -34.65 -20.52 32.73
CA PRO A 127 -35.44 -21.71 32.46
C PRO A 127 -35.20 -22.85 33.47
N GLN A 128 -33.94 -23.06 33.86
CA GLN A 128 -33.56 -24.10 34.83
C GLN A 128 -34.06 -23.76 36.24
N VAL A 129 -33.97 -22.49 36.63
CA VAL A 129 -34.50 -21.99 37.90
C VAL A 129 -36.03 -22.16 37.95
N ALA A 130 -36.73 -21.87 36.85
CA ALA A 130 -38.18 -22.06 36.77
C ALA A 130 -38.60 -23.53 36.96
N ILE A 131 -37.87 -24.48 36.36
CA ILE A 131 -38.11 -25.92 36.51
C ILE A 131 -37.89 -26.36 37.97
N LEU A 132 -36.83 -25.84 38.61
CA LEU A 132 -36.48 -26.16 39.99
C LEU A 132 -37.52 -25.62 41.00
N ILE A 133 -37.99 -24.39 40.81
CA ILE A 133 -39.03 -23.78 41.66
C ILE A 133 -40.35 -24.54 41.56
N MET A 134 -40.71 -25.00 40.36
CA MET A 134 -41.96 -25.74 40.12
C MET A 134 -41.88 -27.22 40.51
N ARG A 135 -40.79 -27.68 41.15
CA ARG A 135 -40.57 -29.05 41.67
C ARG A 135 -40.95 -30.17 40.66
N GLY A 136 -40.80 -29.92 39.37
CA GLY A 136 -41.14 -30.89 38.33
C GLY A 136 -42.65 -31.14 38.10
N SER A 137 -43.55 -30.33 38.68
CA SER A 137 -44.98 -30.39 38.34
C SER A 137 -45.18 -30.01 36.86
N ARG A 138 -45.76 -30.92 36.07
CA ARG A 138 -46.06 -30.74 34.64
C ARG A 138 -47.38 -29.99 34.44
N SER A 139 -47.52 -28.84 35.09
CA SER A 139 -48.71 -27.99 35.02
C SER A 139 -48.63 -26.98 33.85
N MET A 140 -49.79 -26.53 33.37
CA MET A 140 -49.93 -25.44 32.39
C MET A 140 -49.17 -24.17 32.83
N ASN A 141 -49.21 -23.87 34.13
CA ASN A 141 -48.49 -22.73 34.71
C ASN A 141 -46.95 -22.88 34.57
N THR A 142 -46.43 -24.10 34.65
CA THR A 142 -44.99 -24.37 34.46
C THR A 142 -44.57 -24.13 33.00
N LYS A 143 -45.40 -24.53 32.04
CA LYS A 143 -45.15 -24.31 30.61
C LYS A 143 -45.13 -22.81 30.26
N ASP A 144 -46.11 -22.06 30.75
CA ASP A 144 -46.20 -20.62 30.50
C ASP A 144 -45.06 -19.87 31.20
N LEU A 145 -44.73 -20.21 32.44
CA LEU A 145 -43.58 -19.67 33.15
C LEU A 145 -42.27 -19.94 32.40
N LEU A 146 -42.07 -21.15 31.89
CA LEU A 146 -40.88 -21.52 31.12
C LEU A 146 -40.80 -20.74 29.80
N LYS A 147 -41.93 -20.58 29.09
CA LYS A 147 -42.05 -19.78 27.88
C LYS A 147 -41.67 -18.32 28.14
N TYR A 148 -42.25 -17.69 29.18
CA TYR A 148 -41.93 -16.32 29.54
C TYR A 148 -40.48 -16.17 30.01
N ALA A 149 -39.93 -17.16 30.73
CA ALA A 149 -38.52 -17.15 31.14
C ALA A 149 -37.57 -17.21 29.93
N VAL A 150 -37.88 -18.02 28.91
CA VAL A 150 -37.09 -18.09 27.66
C VAL A 150 -37.19 -16.78 26.87
N LEU A 151 -38.39 -16.22 26.71
CA LEU A 151 -38.63 -14.94 26.02
C LEU A 151 -37.95 -13.76 26.74
N PHE A 152 -38.08 -13.70 28.07
CA PHE A 152 -37.45 -12.66 28.88
C PHE A 152 -35.93 -12.72 28.78
N GLN A 153 -35.35 -13.93 28.77
CA GLN A 153 -33.89 -14.07 28.64
C GLN A 153 -33.39 -13.73 27.22
N PHE A 154 -34.23 -13.93 26.20
CA PHE A 154 -33.91 -13.65 24.81
C PHE A 154 -33.65 -12.16 24.54
N VAL A 155 -34.41 -11.26 25.16
CA VAL A 155 -34.30 -9.81 24.93
C VAL A 155 -32.93 -9.24 25.36
N PRO A 156 -32.44 -9.43 26.60
CA PRO A 156 -31.10 -8.98 27.00
C PRO A 156 -29.98 -9.62 26.15
N ARG A 157 -30.13 -10.89 25.78
CA ARG A 157 -29.20 -11.60 24.90
C ARG A 157 -29.08 -10.95 23.53
N PHE A 158 -30.20 -10.54 22.94
CA PHE A 158 -30.23 -9.82 21.67
C PHE A 158 -29.66 -8.40 21.80
N LEU A 159 -30.05 -7.66 22.84
CA LEU A 159 -29.53 -6.31 23.10
C LEU A 159 -28.01 -6.28 23.26
N ARG A 160 -27.41 -7.37 23.75
CA ARG A 160 -25.97 -7.52 23.92
C ARG A 160 -25.21 -7.81 22.61
N ILE A 161 -25.89 -8.31 21.58
CA ILE A 161 -25.30 -8.50 20.24
C ILE A 161 -24.92 -7.15 19.63
N TYR A 162 -25.72 -6.09 19.85
CA TYR A 162 -25.48 -4.75 19.31
C TYR A 162 -24.16 -4.09 19.78
N PRO A 163 -23.86 -3.95 21.08
CA PRO A 163 -22.60 -3.36 21.54
C PRO A 163 -21.39 -4.24 21.14
N LEU A 164 -21.54 -5.56 21.10
CA LEU A 164 -20.50 -6.46 20.59
C LEU A 164 -20.25 -6.24 19.10
N TYR A 165 -21.31 -6.13 18.28
CA TYR A 165 -21.22 -5.80 16.87
C TYR A 165 -20.56 -4.44 16.66
N LYS A 166 -20.99 -3.41 17.40
CA LYS A 166 -20.41 -2.06 17.31
C LYS A 166 -18.93 -2.04 17.70
N GLU A 167 -18.56 -2.78 18.74
CA GLU A 167 -17.17 -2.84 19.18
C GLU A 167 -16.31 -3.62 18.18
N VAL A 168 -16.80 -4.72 17.62
CA VAL A 168 -16.16 -5.42 16.50
C VAL A 168 -15.99 -4.44 15.34
N MET A 169 -17.05 -3.77 14.87
CA MET A 169 -17.01 -2.79 13.77
C MET A 169 -16.04 -1.61 14.02
N ARG A 170 -15.95 -1.13 15.26
CA ARG A 170 -15.07 -0.01 15.66
C ARG A 170 -13.59 -0.41 15.71
N THR A 171 -13.30 -1.62 16.16
CA THR A 171 -11.93 -2.16 16.20
C THR A 171 -11.52 -2.79 14.87
N SER A 172 -12.49 -3.15 14.04
CA SER A 172 -12.33 -3.82 12.74
C SER A 172 -12.13 -2.88 11.55
N GLY A 173 -11.70 -1.63 11.75
CA GLY A 173 -10.92 -0.96 10.68
C GLY A 173 -9.79 -1.86 10.15
N ILE A 174 -9.39 -2.88 10.95
CA ILE A 174 -8.38 -3.91 10.71
C ILE A 174 -8.96 -5.28 10.27
N LEU A 175 -10.22 -5.67 10.57
CA LEU A 175 -10.79 -6.96 10.05
C LEU A 175 -11.35 -6.84 8.64
N ILE A 176 -11.62 -5.61 8.19
CA ILE A 176 -11.94 -5.32 6.78
C ILE A 176 -10.64 -4.91 6.05
N GLU A 177 -9.50 -5.51 6.41
CA GLU A 177 -8.29 -5.42 5.57
C GLU A 177 -8.54 -5.99 4.18
N THR A 178 -9.50 -6.91 4.05
CA THR A 178 -9.93 -7.47 2.77
C THR A 178 -11.44 -7.33 2.61
N ALA A 179 -11.88 -6.90 1.41
CA ALA A 179 -13.29 -6.80 1.04
C ALA A 179 -14.05 -8.13 1.31
N TRP A 180 -13.40 -9.27 1.12
CA TRP A 180 -13.95 -10.61 1.34
C TRP A 180 -14.29 -10.93 2.79
N ALA A 181 -13.52 -10.44 3.76
CA ALA A 181 -13.85 -10.62 5.17
C ALA A 181 -15.13 -9.87 5.55
N GLY A 182 -15.33 -8.66 5.01
CA GLY A 182 -16.56 -7.89 5.16
C GLY A 182 -17.78 -8.57 4.55
N VAL A 183 -17.62 -9.15 3.35
CA VAL A 183 -18.63 -9.97 2.66
C VAL A 183 -19.05 -11.17 3.52
N ALA A 184 -18.08 -11.97 3.97
CA ALA A 184 -18.34 -13.16 4.77
C ALA A 184 -19.05 -12.83 6.10
N PHE A 185 -18.66 -11.73 6.75
CA PHE A 185 -19.29 -11.30 7.99
C PHE A 185 -20.75 -10.83 7.79
N ASN A 186 -21.03 -10.05 6.75
CA ASN A 186 -22.41 -9.64 6.44
C ASN A 186 -23.28 -10.84 6.05
N LEU A 187 -22.74 -11.80 5.30
CA LEU A 187 -23.43 -13.04 4.98
C LEU A 187 -23.72 -13.85 6.25
N PHE A 188 -22.78 -13.92 7.19
CA PHE A 188 -22.98 -14.58 8.48
C PHE A 188 -24.12 -13.95 9.28
N LEU A 189 -24.19 -12.62 9.37
CA LEU A 189 -25.30 -11.92 10.04
C LEU A 189 -26.65 -12.19 9.36
N TYR A 190 -26.65 -12.23 8.03
CA TYR A 190 -27.84 -12.54 7.26
C TYR A 190 -28.32 -13.99 7.49
N MET A 191 -27.40 -14.96 7.49
CA MET A 191 -27.70 -16.35 7.83
C MET A 191 -28.22 -16.46 9.28
N LEU A 192 -27.60 -15.75 10.22
CA LEU A 192 -28.06 -15.71 11.60
C LEU A 192 -29.51 -15.22 11.69
N ALA A 193 -29.87 -14.15 10.96
CA ALA A 193 -31.26 -13.69 10.87
C ALA A 193 -32.20 -14.78 10.33
N GLY A 194 -31.79 -15.50 9.27
CA GLY A 194 -32.53 -16.66 8.75
C GLY A 194 -32.86 -17.69 9.84
N HIS A 195 -31.87 -18.03 10.66
CA HIS A 195 -32.04 -18.91 11.80
C HIS A 195 -33.03 -18.37 12.84
N VAL A 196 -32.91 -17.08 13.20
CA VAL A 196 -33.84 -16.41 14.14
C VAL A 196 -35.29 -16.55 13.70
N PHE A 197 -35.58 -16.20 12.46
CA PHE A 197 -36.95 -16.24 11.93
C PHE A 197 -37.47 -17.69 11.80
N GLY A 198 -36.61 -18.63 11.42
CA GLY A 198 -36.93 -20.06 11.40
C GLY A 198 -37.28 -20.63 12.78
N ALA A 199 -36.53 -20.22 13.81
CA ALA A 199 -36.78 -20.63 15.19
C ALA A 199 -38.09 -20.04 15.76
N ILE A 200 -38.35 -18.76 15.50
CA ILE A 200 -39.61 -18.12 15.89
C ILE A 200 -40.79 -18.78 15.18
N TRP A 201 -40.66 -19.07 13.88
CA TRP A 201 -41.70 -19.77 13.12
C TRP A 201 -42.01 -21.15 13.69
N TYR A 202 -41.00 -21.94 14.03
CA TYR A 202 -41.19 -23.25 14.66
C TYR A 202 -41.83 -23.13 16.05
N LEU A 203 -41.45 -22.14 16.86
CA LEU A 203 -42.10 -21.91 18.15
C LEU A 203 -43.59 -21.55 17.96
N CYS A 204 -43.89 -20.70 16.98
CA CYS A 204 -45.26 -20.31 16.65
C CYS A 204 -46.08 -21.49 16.11
N SER A 205 -45.48 -22.44 15.37
CA SER A 205 -46.21 -23.63 14.90
C SER A 205 -46.67 -24.51 16.07
N ILE A 206 -45.82 -24.71 17.08
CA ILE A 206 -46.18 -25.46 18.29
C ILE A 206 -47.26 -24.72 19.10
N GLN A 207 -47.21 -23.39 19.16
CA GLN A 207 -48.26 -22.59 19.80
C GLN A 207 -49.61 -22.73 19.07
N ARG A 208 -49.58 -22.82 17.74
CA ARG A 208 -50.79 -23.01 16.91
C ARG A 208 -51.43 -24.36 17.12
N VAL A 209 -50.64 -25.43 17.29
CA VAL A 209 -51.16 -26.73 17.72
C VAL A 209 -51.85 -26.63 19.08
N GLY A 210 -51.24 -25.93 20.03
CA GLY A 210 -51.84 -25.68 21.35
C GLY A 210 -53.19 -24.94 21.26
N GLN A 211 -53.32 -23.94 20.39
CA GLN A 211 -54.59 -23.25 20.13
C GLN A 211 -55.64 -24.19 19.56
N CYS A 212 -55.27 -25.02 18.59
CA CYS A 212 -56.18 -26.01 18.02
C CYS A 212 -56.68 -26.99 19.09
N TRP A 213 -55.79 -27.50 19.94
CA TRP A 213 -56.17 -28.39 21.05
C TRP A 213 -57.10 -27.71 22.06
N GLN A 214 -56.88 -26.43 22.37
CA GLN A 214 -57.77 -25.66 23.23
C GLN A 214 -59.17 -25.51 22.60
N GLU A 215 -59.26 -25.14 21.32
CA GLU A 215 -60.53 -25.03 20.61
C GLU A 215 -61.26 -26.38 20.51
N ALA A 216 -60.54 -27.46 20.21
CA ALA A 216 -61.06 -28.82 20.21
C ALA A 216 -61.62 -29.22 21.59
N CYS A 217 -60.89 -28.92 22.66
CA CYS A 217 -61.30 -29.20 24.04
C CYS A 217 -62.56 -28.41 24.43
N THR A 218 -62.68 -27.14 24.05
CA THR A 218 -63.91 -26.35 24.33
C THR A 218 -65.16 -26.91 23.66
N LYS A 219 -65.01 -27.62 22.55
CA LYS A 219 -66.11 -28.21 21.79
C LYS A 219 -66.47 -29.62 22.28
N HIS A 220 -65.61 -30.28 23.05
CA HIS A 220 -65.82 -31.65 23.52
C HIS A 220 -66.36 -31.66 24.96
N LEU A 221 -67.51 -32.30 25.19
CA LEU A 221 -68.07 -32.46 26.54
C LEU A 221 -67.11 -33.26 27.44
N GLY A 222 -66.84 -32.76 28.65
CA GLY A 222 -65.99 -33.45 29.63
C GLY A 222 -64.48 -33.26 29.44
N CYS A 223 -64.02 -32.43 28.50
CA CYS A 223 -62.60 -32.12 28.36
C CYS A 223 -62.12 -31.14 29.45
N ILE A 224 -61.05 -31.48 30.16
CA ILE A 224 -60.41 -30.62 31.15
C ILE A 224 -59.11 -30.08 30.55
N PHE A 225 -58.92 -28.76 30.52
CA PHE A 225 -57.71 -28.17 29.92
C PHE A 225 -56.37 -28.69 30.48
N THR A 226 -56.36 -29.21 31.72
CA THR A 226 -55.18 -29.82 32.35
C THR A 226 -54.81 -31.18 31.74
N SER A 227 -55.75 -31.90 31.11
CA SER A 227 -55.49 -33.19 30.44
C SER A 227 -54.86 -33.06 29.05
N LEU A 228 -54.87 -31.84 28.47
CA LEU A 228 -54.17 -31.52 27.21
C LEU A 228 -52.64 -31.52 27.35
N TYR A 229 -52.15 -31.60 28.58
CA TYR A 229 -50.73 -31.60 28.91
C TYR A 229 -50.43 -32.84 29.76
N CYS A 230 -49.19 -33.32 29.74
CA CYS A 230 -48.80 -34.57 30.42
C CYS A 230 -48.87 -34.47 31.95
N ASP A 231 -50.07 -34.41 32.51
CA ASP A 231 -50.36 -34.54 33.93
C ASP A 231 -50.63 -36.01 34.27
N HIS A 232 -50.02 -36.50 35.35
CA HIS A 232 -49.94 -37.93 35.67
C HIS A 232 -51.29 -38.56 36.06
N ASN A 233 -52.32 -37.75 36.33
CA ASN A 233 -53.58 -38.21 36.90
C ASN A 233 -54.68 -38.58 35.89
N TYR A 234 -54.48 -38.36 34.58
CA TYR A 234 -55.54 -38.51 33.57
C TYR A 234 -55.12 -39.28 32.31
N ILE A 235 -54.39 -40.40 32.45
CA ILE A 235 -53.73 -41.04 31.29
C ILE A 235 -54.65 -41.92 30.43
N ASN A 236 -55.85 -42.32 30.84
CA ASN A 236 -56.45 -43.52 30.22
C ASN A 236 -57.70 -43.39 29.34
N GLU A 237 -58.33 -42.23 29.13
CA GLU A 237 -59.50 -42.18 28.23
C GLU A 237 -59.49 -40.95 27.31
N GLY A 238 -59.32 -41.20 26.00
CA GLY A 238 -59.99 -40.42 24.96
C GLY A 238 -59.31 -39.17 24.40
N ASN A 239 -57.99 -39.15 24.13
CA ASN A 239 -57.38 -38.02 23.39
C ASN A 239 -57.45 -38.13 21.85
N GLN A 240 -58.14 -39.15 21.31
CA GLN A 240 -58.28 -39.38 19.87
C GLN A 240 -59.00 -38.21 19.16
N PHE A 241 -59.94 -37.55 19.85
CA PHE A 241 -60.65 -36.38 19.29
C PHE A 241 -59.72 -35.21 18.96
N LEU A 242 -58.58 -35.07 19.64
CA LEU A 242 -57.59 -34.03 19.35
C LEU A 242 -56.93 -34.27 18.00
N THR A 243 -56.58 -35.52 17.70
CA THR A 243 -56.00 -35.91 16.41
C THR A 243 -57.01 -35.77 15.27
N GLU A 244 -58.30 -35.97 15.55
CA GLU A 244 -59.38 -35.83 14.57
C GLU A 244 -59.78 -34.38 14.30
N MET A 245 -59.85 -33.53 15.33
CA MET A 245 -60.20 -32.10 15.20
C MET A 245 -59.00 -31.21 14.80
N CYS A 246 -57.77 -31.68 15.00
CA CYS A 246 -56.54 -30.99 14.61
C CYS A 246 -55.68 -31.80 13.63
N PRO A 247 -56.22 -32.18 12.45
CA PRO A 247 -55.47 -32.98 11.50
C PRO A 247 -54.38 -32.12 10.83
N VAL A 248 -53.14 -32.58 10.90
CA VAL A 248 -52.01 -31.94 10.21
C VAL A 248 -51.91 -32.39 8.73
N LYS A 249 -52.69 -33.39 8.33
CA LYS A 249 -52.78 -33.85 6.94
C LYS A 249 -53.86 -33.10 6.19
N LYS A 250 -53.55 -32.67 4.96
CA LYS A 250 -54.52 -32.10 4.01
C LYS A 250 -55.65 -33.11 3.74
N LYS A 251 -56.83 -32.86 4.30
CA LYS A 251 -58.10 -33.45 3.86
C LYS A 251 -58.94 -32.33 3.25
N ASN A 252 -59.83 -32.67 2.31
CA ASN A 252 -60.60 -31.71 1.50
C ASN A 252 -61.50 -30.74 2.31
N ILE A 253 -61.67 -30.96 3.62
CA ILE A 253 -62.31 -30.04 4.57
C ILE A 253 -61.51 -30.12 5.87
N GLU A 254 -60.64 -29.13 6.13
CA GLU A 254 -59.85 -29.05 7.36
C GLU A 254 -60.66 -28.36 8.47
N PRO A 255 -60.87 -28.98 9.65
CA PRO A 255 -61.58 -28.37 10.76
C PRO A 255 -60.82 -27.21 11.42
N PHE A 256 -59.49 -27.14 11.22
CA PHE A 256 -58.63 -26.05 11.68
C PHE A 256 -57.54 -25.77 10.64
N ASN A 257 -57.38 -24.50 10.26
CA ASN A 257 -56.40 -24.09 9.24
C ASN A 257 -55.11 -23.58 9.90
N PHE A 258 -54.04 -24.38 9.77
CA PHE A 258 -52.70 -24.07 10.29
C PHE A 258 -51.89 -23.07 9.46
N GLY A 259 -52.35 -22.71 8.26
CA GLY A 259 -51.74 -21.68 7.41
C GLY A 259 -50.25 -21.91 7.14
N ILE A 260 -49.42 -20.87 7.35
CA ILE A 260 -47.96 -20.92 7.13
C ILE A 260 -47.23 -21.92 8.04
N PHE A 261 -47.87 -22.43 9.09
CA PHE A 261 -47.27 -23.33 10.07
C PHE A 261 -47.44 -24.80 9.70
N ILE A 262 -48.31 -25.14 8.75
CA ILE A 262 -48.60 -26.54 8.37
C ILE A 262 -47.34 -27.30 7.93
N GLN A 263 -46.41 -26.60 7.28
CA GLN A 263 -45.14 -27.18 6.82
C GLN A 263 -44.25 -27.61 7.99
N ALA A 264 -44.23 -26.86 9.11
CA ALA A 264 -43.45 -27.24 10.29
C ALA A 264 -44.02 -28.44 11.04
N LEU A 265 -45.31 -28.70 10.86
CA LEU A 265 -46.06 -29.68 11.64
C LEU A 265 -46.10 -31.07 11.00
N GLN A 266 -45.57 -31.22 9.77
CA GLN A 266 -45.54 -32.50 9.09
C GLN A 266 -44.89 -33.57 9.99
N PRO A 267 -45.47 -34.78 10.08
CA PRO A 267 -45.03 -35.83 11.02
C PRO A 267 -43.56 -36.18 10.83
N ASP A 268 -43.08 -36.23 9.57
CA ASP A 268 -41.68 -36.47 9.22
C ASP A 268 -40.70 -35.45 9.83
N ILE A 269 -41.19 -34.26 10.17
CA ILE A 269 -40.39 -33.16 10.72
C ILE A 269 -40.54 -33.11 12.24
N VAL A 270 -41.77 -33.22 12.77
CA VAL A 270 -42.05 -33.16 14.21
C VAL A 270 -41.47 -34.35 14.96
N GLU A 271 -41.46 -35.55 14.37
CA GLU A 271 -40.92 -36.76 14.99
C GLU A 271 -39.41 -36.94 14.77
N SER A 272 -38.81 -36.13 13.89
CA SER A 272 -37.39 -36.26 13.52
C SER A 272 -36.40 -35.80 14.60
N ASP A 273 -35.15 -36.23 14.44
CA ASP A 273 -34.01 -35.78 15.25
C ASP A 273 -33.78 -34.26 15.14
N PHE A 274 -33.17 -33.70 16.18
CA PHE A 274 -32.85 -32.27 16.26
C PHE A 274 -32.17 -31.68 15.01
N PRO A 275 -31.15 -32.32 14.38
CA PRO A 275 -30.48 -31.74 13.21
C PRO A 275 -31.41 -31.55 12.02
N LYS A 276 -32.36 -32.48 11.82
CA LYS A 276 -33.34 -32.41 10.73
C LYS A 276 -34.32 -31.27 10.95
N LYS A 277 -34.85 -31.13 12.18
CA LYS A 277 -35.70 -30.00 12.60
C LYS A 277 -34.99 -28.66 12.42
N PHE A 278 -33.75 -28.58 12.90
CA PHE A 278 -32.92 -27.38 12.82
C PHE A 278 -32.70 -26.94 11.37
N LEU A 279 -32.22 -27.84 10.50
CA LEU A 279 -31.93 -27.53 9.11
C LEU A 279 -33.21 -27.14 8.34
N HIS A 280 -34.33 -27.82 8.61
CA HIS A 280 -35.60 -27.50 7.97
C HIS A 280 -36.09 -26.09 8.32
N CYS A 281 -36.04 -25.73 9.60
CA CYS A 281 -36.49 -24.41 10.04
C CYS A 281 -35.52 -23.31 9.61
N PHE A 282 -34.21 -23.57 9.65
CA PHE A 282 -33.20 -22.67 9.11
C PHE A 282 -33.43 -22.41 7.62
N TRP A 283 -33.70 -23.47 6.85
CA TRP A 283 -34.04 -23.36 5.42
C TRP A 283 -35.31 -22.53 5.20
N TRP A 284 -36.38 -22.76 5.97
CA TRP A 284 -37.62 -21.99 5.88
C TRP A 284 -37.35 -20.49 6.15
N GLY A 285 -36.58 -20.18 7.20
CA GLY A 285 -36.24 -18.80 7.55
C GLY A 285 -35.39 -18.12 6.47
N LEU A 286 -34.36 -18.80 5.97
CA LEU A 286 -33.50 -18.27 4.90
C LEU A 286 -34.27 -18.01 3.60
N ARG A 287 -35.17 -18.94 3.24
CA ARG A 287 -36.03 -18.83 2.04
C ARG A 287 -36.97 -17.64 2.10
N ASN A 288 -37.54 -17.33 3.28
CA ASN A 288 -38.48 -16.23 3.41
C ASN A 288 -37.78 -14.88 3.57
N ILE A 289 -36.62 -14.81 4.24
CA ILE A 289 -35.87 -13.54 4.32
C ILE A 289 -35.28 -13.16 2.95
N SER A 290 -34.91 -14.14 2.11
CA SER A 290 -34.30 -13.84 0.79
C SER A 290 -35.21 -13.18 -0.22
N SER A 291 -36.52 -13.11 0.05
CA SER A 291 -37.55 -12.54 -0.82
C SER A 291 -37.72 -13.26 -2.19
N LEU A 292 -36.71 -13.98 -2.67
CA LEU A 292 -36.68 -14.72 -3.94
C LEU A 292 -37.45 -16.05 -3.90
N GLY A 293 -37.86 -16.52 -2.71
CA GLY A 293 -38.55 -17.79 -2.53
C GLY A 293 -39.78 -17.72 -1.63
N GLN A 294 -40.30 -16.53 -1.31
CA GLN A 294 -41.45 -16.36 -0.41
C GLN A 294 -42.71 -16.96 -1.03
N ASN A 295 -43.22 -18.04 -0.43
CA ASN A 295 -44.52 -18.63 -0.77
C ASN A 295 -45.35 -18.76 0.51
N LEU A 296 -45.62 -17.64 1.18
CA LEU A 296 -46.40 -17.61 2.41
C LEU A 296 -47.89 -17.61 2.06
N THR A 297 -48.57 -18.72 2.35
CA THR A 297 -50.03 -18.84 2.25
C THR A 297 -50.63 -18.75 3.65
N THR A 298 -51.25 -17.62 3.98
CA THR A 298 -51.75 -17.37 5.33
C THR A 298 -53.17 -17.87 5.56
N SER A 299 -53.46 -18.25 6.81
CA SER A 299 -54.81 -18.48 7.33
C SER A 299 -55.50 -17.14 7.63
N PRO A 300 -56.85 -17.07 7.77
CA PRO A 300 -57.56 -15.86 8.22
C PRO A 300 -57.19 -15.35 9.63
N CYS A 301 -56.19 -15.94 10.31
CA CYS A 301 -55.80 -15.49 11.64
C CYS A 301 -54.96 -14.19 11.61
N ILE A 302 -55.42 -13.19 12.37
CA ILE A 302 -54.79 -11.86 12.48
C ILE A 302 -53.30 -11.97 12.86
N TRP A 303 -52.97 -12.74 13.91
CA TRP A 303 -51.59 -12.88 14.38
C TRP A 303 -50.64 -13.51 13.35
N GLU A 304 -51.16 -14.43 12.53
CA GLU A 304 -50.39 -15.05 11.46
C GLU A 304 -50.11 -14.06 10.33
N ASN A 305 -51.13 -13.29 9.92
CA ASN A 305 -50.99 -12.24 8.93
C ASN A 305 -50.00 -11.16 9.39
N CYS A 306 -50.07 -10.72 10.64
CA CYS A 306 -49.10 -9.77 11.21
C CYS A 306 -47.68 -10.33 11.20
N PHE A 307 -47.49 -11.60 11.55
CA PHE A 307 -46.17 -12.25 11.51
C PHE A 307 -45.65 -12.38 10.07
N ALA A 308 -46.48 -12.78 9.11
CA ALA A 308 -46.11 -12.87 7.71
C ALA A 308 -45.71 -11.50 7.13
N ILE A 309 -46.47 -10.43 7.42
CA ILE A 309 -46.13 -9.06 7.04
C ILE A 309 -44.77 -8.66 7.63
N PHE A 310 -44.53 -8.96 8.90
CA PHE A 310 -43.26 -8.66 9.57
C PHE A 310 -42.08 -9.41 8.91
N VAL A 311 -42.25 -10.69 8.56
CA VAL A 311 -41.24 -11.48 7.83
C VAL A 311 -40.96 -10.88 6.46
N CYS A 312 -41.99 -10.49 5.70
CA CYS A 312 -41.84 -9.88 4.38
C CYS A 312 -41.08 -8.54 4.44
N ILE A 313 -41.47 -7.63 5.33
CA ILE A 313 -40.83 -6.32 5.48
C ILE A 313 -39.38 -6.50 5.95
N SER A 314 -39.15 -7.34 6.96
CA SER A 314 -37.81 -7.60 7.48
C SER A 314 -36.92 -8.26 6.43
N GLY A 315 -37.45 -9.22 5.66
CA GLY A 315 -36.75 -9.86 4.56
C GLY A 315 -36.29 -8.88 3.50
N LEU A 316 -37.18 -8.01 3.04
CA LEU A 316 -36.87 -6.98 2.05
C LEU A 316 -35.77 -6.02 2.53
N VAL A 317 -35.88 -5.53 3.77
CA VAL A 317 -34.87 -4.63 4.36
C VAL A 317 -33.53 -5.32 4.53
N LEU A 318 -33.51 -6.55 5.08
CA LEU A 318 -32.27 -7.30 5.31
C LEU A 318 -31.58 -7.69 4.01
N PHE A 319 -32.34 -8.08 2.98
CA PHE A 319 -31.78 -8.40 1.67
C PHE A 319 -31.24 -7.16 0.95
N ALA A 320 -31.96 -6.02 1.00
CA ALA A 320 -31.47 -4.76 0.47
C ALA A 320 -30.18 -4.29 1.17
N PHE A 321 -30.12 -4.44 2.50
CA PHE A 321 -28.93 -4.12 3.29
C PHE A 321 -27.74 -5.02 2.93
N LEU A 322 -27.97 -6.33 2.78
CA LEU A 322 -26.96 -7.27 2.31
C LEU A 322 -26.42 -6.84 0.95
N LEU A 323 -27.31 -6.60 -0.02
CA LEU A 323 -26.91 -6.23 -1.38
C LEU A 323 -26.14 -4.90 -1.41
N GLY A 324 -26.60 -3.90 -0.66
CA GLY A 324 -25.94 -2.58 -0.56
C GLY A 324 -24.53 -2.69 0.01
N ASN A 325 -24.34 -3.46 1.08
CA ASN A 325 -23.02 -3.68 1.67
C ASN A 325 -22.09 -4.47 0.73
N MET A 326 -22.62 -5.50 0.05
CA MET A 326 -21.85 -6.26 -0.94
C MET A 326 -21.36 -5.37 -2.09
N GLN A 327 -22.23 -4.48 -2.59
CA GLN A 327 -21.85 -3.51 -3.62
C GLN A 327 -20.78 -2.53 -3.14
N MET A 328 -20.87 -2.07 -1.89
CA MET A 328 -19.86 -1.18 -1.29
C MET A 328 -18.47 -1.85 -1.26
N TYR A 329 -18.39 -3.09 -0.77
CA TYR A 329 -17.11 -3.81 -0.71
C TYR A 329 -16.54 -4.09 -2.10
N TRP A 330 -17.40 -4.44 -3.06
CA TRP A 330 -17.01 -4.64 -4.45
C TRP A 330 -16.40 -3.36 -5.05
N ARG A 331 -17.08 -2.22 -4.89
CA ARG A 331 -16.60 -0.92 -5.36
C ARG A 331 -15.28 -0.53 -4.72
N SER A 332 -15.13 -0.77 -3.42
CA SER A 332 -13.87 -0.49 -2.71
C SER A 332 -12.70 -1.32 -3.23
N SER A 333 -12.92 -2.61 -3.53
CA SER A 333 -11.86 -3.48 -4.07
C SER A 333 -11.42 -3.05 -5.46
N ASN A 334 -12.37 -2.65 -6.30
CA ASN A 334 -12.10 -2.28 -7.70
C ASN A 334 -11.88 -0.77 -7.89
N ALA A 335 -11.86 0.03 -6.83
CA ALA A 335 -11.78 1.48 -6.91
C ALA A 335 -10.53 1.95 -7.70
N ARG A 336 -9.39 1.32 -7.44
CA ARG A 336 -8.11 1.67 -8.06
C ARG A 336 -8.06 1.30 -9.55
N GLU A 337 -8.66 0.17 -9.94
CA GLU A 337 -8.75 -0.24 -11.34
C GLU A 337 -9.76 0.62 -12.12
N GLU A 338 -10.88 0.97 -11.48
CA GLU A 338 -11.90 1.82 -12.09
C GLU A 338 -11.40 3.25 -12.25
N GLU A 339 -10.66 3.81 -11.28
CA GLU A 339 -10.00 5.10 -11.40
C GLU A 339 -9.11 5.16 -12.65
N MET A 340 -8.37 4.09 -12.92
CA MET A 340 -7.57 3.98 -14.14
C MET A 340 -8.38 3.87 -15.41
N ARG A 341 -9.44 3.07 -15.37
CA ARG A 341 -10.32 2.90 -16.51
C ARG A 341 -10.93 4.25 -16.91
N VAL A 342 -11.38 5.03 -15.93
CA VAL A 342 -11.91 6.39 -16.13
C VAL A 342 -10.82 7.30 -16.69
N ARG A 343 -9.65 7.40 -16.06
CA ARG A 343 -8.53 8.24 -16.54
C ARG A 343 -8.11 7.89 -17.97
N ARG A 344 -8.05 6.60 -18.30
CA ARG A 344 -7.73 6.13 -19.66
C ARG A 344 -8.79 6.55 -20.69
N ASN A 345 -10.06 6.43 -20.33
CA ASN A 345 -11.16 6.85 -21.21
C ASN A 345 -11.13 8.37 -21.44
N ASP A 346 -10.91 9.16 -20.38
CA ASP A 346 -10.80 10.61 -20.47
C ASP A 346 -9.62 11.02 -21.37
N ALA A 347 -8.48 10.35 -21.25
CA ALA A 347 -7.34 10.57 -22.13
C ALA A 347 -7.65 10.23 -23.59
N GLU A 348 -8.33 9.12 -23.88
CA GLU A 348 -8.75 8.77 -25.24
C GLU A 348 -9.72 9.78 -25.84
N GLN A 349 -10.68 10.25 -25.05
CA GLN A 349 -11.63 11.27 -25.47
C GLN A 349 -10.95 12.61 -25.72
N TRP A 350 -10.00 12.99 -24.87
CA TRP A 350 -9.18 14.18 -25.07
C TRP A 350 -8.34 14.09 -26.36
N MET A 351 -7.70 12.94 -26.61
CA MET A 351 -6.90 12.71 -27.83
C MET A 351 -7.76 12.74 -29.10
N SER A 352 -8.96 12.15 -29.06
CA SER A 352 -9.87 12.13 -30.22
C SER A 352 -10.44 13.51 -30.52
N HIS A 353 -10.82 14.26 -29.49
CA HIS A 353 -11.34 15.62 -29.63
C HIS A 353 -10.30 16.58 -30.23
N ARG A 354 -9.00 16.36 -29.96
CA ARG A 354 -7.89 17.14 -30.52
C ARG A 354 -7.40 16.62 -31.88
N LEU A 355 -8.00 15.56 -32.42
CA LEU A 355 -7.61 14.96 -33.71
C LEU A 355 -6.11 14.61 -33.77
N LEU A 356 -5.55 14.08 -32.67
CA LEU A 356 -4.13 13.74 -32.63
C LEU A 356 -3.81 12.62 -33.64
N PRO A 357 -2.66 12.68 -34.33
CA PRO A 357 -2.23 11.63 -35.24
C PRO A 357 -1.95 10.32 -34.49
N GLU A 358 -2.18 9.18 -35.15
CA GLU A 358 -2.13 7.86 -34.50
C GLU A 358 -0.76 7.52 -33.91
N ASN A 359 0.33 8.06 -34.47
CA ASN A 359 1.67 7.91 -33.92
C ASN A 359 1.79 8.57 -32.52
N LEU A 360 1.22 9.76 -32.33
CA LEU A 360 1.23 10.48 -31.06
C LEU A 360 0.28 9.80 -30.07
N ARG A 361 -0.90 9.35 -30.52
CA ARG A 361 -1.84 8.58 -29.68
C ARG A 361 -1.20 7.31 -29.12
N LYS A 362 -0.48 6.56 -29.96
CA LYS A 362 0.29 5.37 -29.54
C LYS A 362 1.36 5.71 -28.50
N ARG A 363 2.05 6.85 -28.64
CA ARG A 363 3.05 7.31 -27.66
C ARG A 363 2.40 7.70 -26.32
N VAL A 364 1.29 8.43 -26.34
CA VAL A 364 0.55 8.79 -25.12
C VAL A 364 0.03 7.55 -24.41
N ARG A 365 -0.56 6.58 -25.13
CA ARG A 365 -1.00 5.29 -24.54
C ARG A 365 0.15 4.54 -23.87
N ARG A 366 1.33 4.51 -24.48
CA ARG A 366 2.52 3.85 -23.92
C ARG A 366 2.98 4.57 -22.65
N TYR A 367 3.01 5.90 -22.66
CA TYR A 367 3.38 6.71 -21.50
C TYR A 367 2.43 6.50 -20.31
N GLU A 368 1.12 6.57 -20.54
CA GLU A 368 0.14 6.30 -19.48
C GLU A 368 0.23 4.87 -18.95
N HIS A 369 0.47 3.89 -19.84
CA HIS A 369 0.64 2.50 -19.42
C HIS A 369 1.89 2.30 -18.54
N TYR A 370 3.02 2.86 -18.95
CA TYR A 370 4.27 2.80 -18.18
C TYR A 370 4.13 3.49 -16.83
N THR A 371 3.59 4.72 -16.83
CA THR A 371 3.35 5.49 -15.60
C THR A 371 2.50 4.71 -14.60
N TRP A 372 1.48 3.98 -15.08
CA TRP A 372 0.66 3.13 -14.21
C TRP A 372 1.40 1.93 -13.63
N GLN A 373 2.24 1.26 -14.43
CA GLN A 373 3.00 0.12 -13.92
C GLN A 373 3.94 0.55 -12.79
N GLU A 374 4.57 1.72 -12.93
CA GLU A 374 5.54 2.23 -11.97
C GLU A 374 4.88 2.86 -10.74
N THR A 375 3.92 3.78 -10.94
CA THR A 375 3.34 4.56 -9.83
C THR A 375 2.06 3.96 -9.24
N ARG A 376 1.45 2.96 -9.90
CA ARG A 376 0.10 2.45 -9.56
C ARG A 376 -0.95 3.58 -9.46
N GLY A 377 -0.73 4.67 -10.22
CA GLY A 377 -1.56 5.87 -10.27
C GLY A 377 -1.62 6.63 -8.95
N VAL A 378 -0.61 6.46 -8.10
CA VAL A 378 -0.38 7.34 -6.96
C VAL A 378 0.33 8.58 -7.48
N ASP A 379 -0.30 9.73 -7.31
CA ASP A 379 0.39 11.01 -7.52
C ASP A 379 1.36 11.26 -6.36
N GLU A 380 2.66 11.10 -6.64
CA GLU A 380 3.74 11.25 -5.66
C GLU A 380 3.71 12.64 -5.01
N HIS A 381 3.35 13.69 -5.75
CA HIS A 381 3.31 15.04 -5.22
C HIS A 381 2.19 15.22 -4.18
N SER A 382 0.97 14.75 -4.47
CA SER A 382 -0.13 14.78 -3.50
C SER A 382 0.15 13.92 -2.26
N LEU A 383 0.78 12.75 -2.45
CA LEU A 383 1.20 11.89 -1.35
C LEU A 383 2.15 12.65 -0.43
N LEU A 384 3.27 13.16 -0.98
CA LEU A 384 4.30 13.86 -0.23
C LEU A 384 3.77 15.11 0.47
N ARG A 385 2.86 15.87 -0.15
CA ARG A 385 2.27 17.08 0.44
C ARG A 385 1.55 16.82 1.77
N ASN A 386 1.02 15.62 1.98
CA ASN A 386 0.34 15.23 3.21
C ASN A 386 1.31 14.88 4.35
N LEU A 387 2.61 14.67 4.07
CA LEU A 387 3.61 14.38 5.09
C LEU A 387 4.20 15.67 5.68
N PRO A 388 4.66 15.63 6.96
CA PRO A 388 5.49 16.69 7.53
C PRO A 388 6.75 16.95 6.69
N ARG A 389 7.20 18.21 6.65
CA ARG A 389 8.36 18.65 5.85
C ARG A 389 9.64 17.86 6.16
N ASP A 390 9.84 17.45 7.40
CA ASP A 390 11.03 16.70 7.83
C ASP A 390 11.11 15.34 7.14
N ILE A 391 9.97 14.64 7.04
CA ILE A 391 9.90 13.32 6.38
C ILE A 391 10.05 13.49 4.87
N GLN A 392 9.41 14.51 4.28
CA GLN A 392 9.58 14.81 2.85
C GLN A 392 11.06 15.04 2.50
N ARG A 393 11.77 15.81 3.33
CA ARG A 393 13.21 16.07 3.14
C ARG A 393 14.04 14.81 3.24
N TYR A 394 13.77 13.96 4.25
CA TYR A 394 14.49 12.70 4.42
C TYR A 394 14.27 11.72 3.24
N TYR A 395 13.02 11.58 2.79
CA TYR A 395 12.67 10.76 1.63
C TYR A 395 13.39 11.23 0.36
N LYS A 396 13.27 12.52 0.04
CA LYS A 396 13.94 13.10 -1.14
C LYS A 396 15.44 12.86 -1.06
N ARG A 397 16.07 13.24 0.06
CA ARG A 397 17.51 13.06 0.30
C ARG A 397 17.94 11.61 0.09
N HIS A 398 17.18 10.64 0.57
CA HIS A 398 17.51 9.22 0.39
C HIS A 398 17.58 8.81 -1.08
N LEU A 399 16.70 9.35 -1.93
CA LEU A 399 16.65 9.02 -3.37
C LEU A 399 17.68 9.79 -4.20
N CYS A 400 17.83 11.10 -4.00
CA CYS A 400 18.63 11.96 -4.88
C CYS A 400 20.08 12.11 -4.47
N LEU A 401 20.44 11.97 -3.17
CA LEU A 401 21.77 12.35 -2.70
C LEU A 401 22.87 11.55 -3.40
N ALA A 402 22.66 10.24 -3.60
CA ALA A 402 23.61 9.38 -4.29
C ALA A 402 23.85 9.81 -5.76
N LEU A 403 22.83 10.33 -6.43
CA LEU A 403 22.94 10.84 -7.80
C LEU A 403 23.68 12.18 -7.85
N LEU A 404 23.33 13.11 -6.95
CA LEU A 404 23.98 14.41 -6.89
C LEU A 404 25.49 14.28 -6.61
N MET A 405 25.87 13.37 -5.70
CA MET A 405 27.26 13.13 -5.33
C MET A 405 28.11 12.57 -6.49
N ARG A 406 27.50 12.04 -7.57
CA ARG A 406 28.24 11.63 -8.76
C ARG A 406 28.72 12.80 -9.61
N VAL A 407 28.10 13.98 -9.47
CA VAL A 407 28.61 15.20 -10.11
C VAL A 407 29.79 15.69 -9.27
N PRO A 408 31.03 15.68 -9.78
CA PRO A 408 32.20 15.93 -8.92
C PRO A 408 32.29 17.39 -8.44
N MET A 409 31.44 18.27 -8.97
CA MET A 409 31.26 19.62 -8.47
C MET A 409 30.38 19.67 -7.21
N PHE A 410 29.31 18.87 -7.17
CA PHE A 410 28.38 18.81 -6.04
C PHE A 410 28.99 18.06 -4.84
N GLU A 411 29.88 17.10 -5.09
CA GLU A 411 30.65 16.41 -4.05
C GLU A 411 31.39 17.37 -3.10
N LYS A 412 31.81 18.54 -3.59
CA LYS A 412 32.55 19.55 -2.82
C LYS A 412 31.67 20.62 -2.16
N MET A 413 30.35 20.54 -2.33
CA MET A 413 29.42 21.51 -1.77
C MET A 413 29.05 21.14 -0.33
N ASP A 414 28.68 22.15 0.46
CA ASP A 414 28.17 21.94 1.81
C ASP A 414 26.89 21.10 1.80
N GLU A 415 26.75 20.25 2.82
CA GLU A 415 25.60 19.35 2.99
C GLU A 415 24.26 20.10 3.00
N ARG A 416 24.24 21.34 3.51
CA ARG A 416 23.04 22.19 3.52
C ARG A 416 22.58 22.59 2.10
N LEU A 417 23.52 22.82 1.19
CA LEU A 417 23.22 23.13 -0.20
C LEU A 417 22.80 21.88 -0.97
N LEU A 418 23.44 20.74 -0.72
CA LEU A 418 23.03 19.45 -1.28
C LEU A 418 21.59 19.10 -0.86
N ASP A 419 21.24 19.32 0.40
CA ASP A 419 19.88 19.15 0.89
C ASP A 419 18.89 20.09 0.18
N ALA A 420 19.28 21.35 -0.07
CA ALA A 420 18.46 22.30 -0.81
C ALA A 420 18.25 21.83 -2.27
N MET A 421 19.28 21.35 -2.96
CA MET A 421 19.17 20.77 -4.30
C MET A 421 18.20 19.58 -4.31
N CYS A 422 18.32 18.69 -3.33
CA CYS A 422 17.48 17.52 -3.21
C CYS A 422 15.98 17.86 -3.05
N VAL A 423 15.64 19.01 -2.47
CA VAL A 423 14.24 19.47 -2.37
C VAL A 423 13.68 19.90 -3.73
N HIS A 424 14.51 20.47 -4.61
CA HIS A 424 14.11 21.01 -5.91
C HIS A 424 14.13 19.97 -7.06
N LEU A 425 14.74 18.81 -6.85
CA LEU A 425 14.68 17.72 -7.83
C LEU A 425 13.26 17.15 -7.95
N LYS A 426 12.81 16.96 -9.20
CA LYS A 426 11.49 16.41 -9.55
C LYS A 426 11.66 15.08 -10.28
N PRO A 427 10.94 14.02 -9.90
CA PRO A 427 10.95 12.77 -10.65
C PRO A 427 10.28 12.95 -12.01
N VAL A 428 10.87 12.38 -13.05
CA VAL A 428 10.38 12.40 -14.43
C VAL A 428 10.52 11.01 -15.07
N LEU A 429 9.57 10.67 -15.94
CA LEU A 429 9.49 9.39 -16.64
C LEU A 429 9.54 9.60 -18.15
N TYR A 430 10.38 8.83 -18.83
CA TYR A 430 10.52 8.88 -20.28
C TYR A 430 10.26 7.50 -20.89
N THR A 431 9.38 7.43 -21.89
CA THR A 431 9.13 6.19 -22.65
C THR A 431 10.27 5.88 -23.60
N GLU A 432 10.37 4.65 -24.07
CA GLU A 432 11.30 4.26 -25.14
C GLU A 432 11.20 5.15 -26.39
N GLU A 433 12.34 5.36 -27.05
CA GLU A 433 12.49 6.10 -28.31
C GLU A 433 12.10 7.58 -28.23
N SER A 434 11.89 8.12 -27.02
CA SER A 434 11.59 9.52 -26.77
C SER A 434 12.83 10.38 -26.91
N CYS A 435 12.71 11.50 -27.63
CA CYS A 435 13.78 12.48 -27.71
C CYS A 435 13.59 13.47 -26.57
N ILE A 436 14.57 13.54 -25.68
CA ILE A 436 14.54 14.39 -24.50
C ILE A 436 15.00 15.81 -24.89
N VAL A 437 16.18 15.91 -25.50
CA VAL A 437 16.75 17.18 -25.98
C VAL A 437 17.37 16.94 -27.35
N ARG A 438 17.27 17.90 -28.29
CA ARG A 438 17.99 17.86 -29.56
C ARG A 438 19.19 18.80 -29.54
N GLU A 439 20.21 18.47 -30.31
CA GLU A 439 21.33 19.38 -30.55
C GLU A 439 20.78 20.68 -31.16
N GLY A 440 21.11 21.82 -30.55
CA GLY A 440 20.57 23.13 -30.95
C GLY A 440 19.38 23.64 -30.12
N ASP A 441 18.72 22.78 -29.34
CA ASP A 441 17.62 23.21 -28.48
C ASP A 441 18.14 23.86 -27.18
N PRO A 442 17.41 24.83 -26.58
CA PRO A 442 17.77 25.37 -25.28
C PRO A 442 17.64 24.29 -24.19
N VAL A 443 18.65 24.18 -23.32
CA VAL A 443 18.64 23.25 -22.18
C VAL A 443 17.94 23.94 -21.00
N ASP A 444 16.75 23.46 -20.66
CA ASP A 444 15.89 23.99 -19.60
C ASP A 444 15.99 23.21 -18.29
N GLU A 445 16.38 21.93 -18.35
CA GLU A 445 16.60 21.07 -17.19
C GLU A 445 17.87 20.20 -17.30
N MET A 446 18.47 19.91 -16.15
CA MET A 446 19.54 18.93 -16.00
C MET A 446 18.94 17.62 -15.50
N LEU A 447 19.25 16.49 -16.14
CA LEU A 447 18.67 15.18 -15.81
C LEU A 447 19.69 14.27 -15.14
N PHE A 448 19.25 13.59 -14.08
CA PHE A 448 19.98 12.55 -13.37
C PHE A 448 19.31 11.21 -13.57
N ILE A 449 19.99 10.28 -14.23
CA ILE A 449 19.40 8.99 -14.62
C ILE A 449 19.41 8.07 -13.40
N MET A 450 18.24 7.63 -12.95
CA MET A 450 18.13 6.58 -11.93
C MET A 450 18.20 5.21 -12.57
N ARG A 451 17.44 5.01 -13.65
CA ARG A 451 17.28 3.74 -14.33
C ARG A 451 17.02 3.96 -15.81
N GLY A 452 17.47 3.02 -16.64
CA GLY A 452 17.26 3.04 -18.08
C GLY A 452 18.54 3.37 -18.86
N LYS A 453 18.41 3.46 -20.18
CA LYS A 453 19.51 3.73 -21.11
C LYS A 453 19.14 4.88 -22.03
N LEU A 454 20.00 5.89 -22.08
CA LEU A 454 19.91 6.98 -23.03
C LEU A 454 21.03 6.87 -24.07
N LEU A 455 20.71 7.19 -25.31
CA LEU A 455 21.65 7.42 -26.39
C LEU A 455 21.91 8.91 -26.51
N THR A 456 23.18 9.29 -26.54
CA THR A 456 23.63 10.64 -26.85
C THR A 456 24.34 10.65 -28.18
N MET A 457 24.04 11.64 -29.02
CA MET A 457 24.60 11.77 -30.36
C MET A 457 25.04 13.21 -30.58
N THR A 458 26.25 13.42 -31.10
CA THR A 458 26.73 14.74 -31.52
C THR A 458 27.01 14.76 -33.01
N THR A 459 26.57 15.81 -33.68
CA THR A 459 26.88 16.05 -35.10
C THR A 459 28.05 17.03 -35.28
N ASN A 460 28.66 17.47 -34.17
CA ASN A 460 29.77 18.43 -34.13
C ASN A 460 29.49 19.67 -35.00
N GLY A 461 28.26 20.19 -34.95
CA GLY A 461 27.85 21.36 -35.73
C GLY A 461 27.82 21.12 -37.25
N GLY A 462 27.48 19.92 -37.70
CA GLY A 462 27.26 19.62 -39.12
C GLY A 462 28.51 19.36 -39.95
N ARG A 463 29.68 19.15 -39.34
CA ARG A 463 30.87 18.65 -40.07
C ARG A 463 30.71 17.15 -40.33
N THR A 464 30.14 16.87 -41.50
CA THR A 464 29.61 15.62 -42.09
C THR A 464 30.43 14.31 -42.01
N ILE A 465 31.49 14.20 -41.20
CA ILE A 465 32.38 13.01 -41.21
C ILE A 465 32.48 12.31 -39.84
N PHE A 466 32.07 12.93 -38.73
CA PHE A 466 32.20 12.33 -37.39
C PHE A 466 30.88 12.35 -36.63
N PHE A 467 30.20 11.19 -36.57
CA PHE A 467 29.10 10.92 -35.65
C PHE A 467 29.67 10.26 -34.39
N ASN A 468 29.70 10.99 -33.28
CA ASN A 468 30.01 10.38 -31.99
C ASN A 468 28.69 10.03 -31.30
N SER A 469 28.53 8.74 -30.97
CA SER A 469 27.42 8.24 -30.18
C SER A 469 27.95 7.63 -28.89
N ASP A 470 27.35 7.99 -27.77
CA ASP A 470 27.68 7.45 -26.46
C ASP A 470 26.42 7.10 -25.67
N PHE A 471 26.52 6.16 -24.73
CA PHE A 471 25.38 5.70 -23.94
C PHE A 471 25.48 6.22 -22.51
N LEU A 472 24.40 6.83 -22.02
CA LEU A 472 24.26 7.19 -20.61
C LEU A 472 23.44 6.13 -19.88
N MET A 473 23.95 5.69 -18.75
CA MET A 473 23.44 4.62 -17.93
C MET A 473 23.01 5.15 -16.55
N ALA A 474 22.57 4.25 -15.66
CA ALA A 474 22.19 4.58 -14.31
C ALA A 474 23.30 5.31 -13.52
N GLY A 475 22.92 6.48 -13.02
CA GLY A 475 23.73 7.45 -12.29
C GLY A 475 24.62 8.34 -13.16
N ASP A 476 24.50 8.27 -14.48
CA ASP A 476 25.01 9.33 -15.35
C ASP A 476 24.02 10.50 -15.38
N PHE A 477 24.44 11.63 -15.93
CA PHE A 477 23.64 12.84 -16.04
C PHE A 477 23.80 13.52 -17.40
N CYS A 478 22.84 14.35 -17.79
CA CYS A 478 22.91 15.22 -18.97
C CYS A 478 22.40 16.63 -18.68
N GLY A 479 22.71 17.59 -19.57
CA GLY A 479 22.45 19.02 -19.35
C GLY A 479 23.53 19.72 -18.52
N GLU A 480 24.78 19.24 -18.57
CA GLU A 480 25.92 19.81 -17.85
C GLU A 480 26.24 21.26 -18.26
N GLU A 481 25.80 21.67 -19.45
CA GLU A 481 25.89 23.04 -19.94
C GLU A 481 25.21 24.04 -18.98
N LEU A 482 24.08 23.64 -18.37
CA LEU A 482 23.34 24.43 -17.40
C LEU A 482 24.16 24.73 -16.15
N LEU A 483 25.07 23.86 -15.72
CA LEU A 483 25.90 24.09 -14.53
C LEU A 483 26.77 25.33 -14.73
N THR A 484 27.39 25.45 -15.90
CA THR A 484 28.27 26.59 -16.21
C THR A 484 27.49 27.90 -16.32
N TRP A 485 26.32 27.87 -16.96
CA TRP A 485 25.42 29.02 -17.05
C TRP A 485 24.87 29.43 -15.67
N ALA A 486 24.46 28.46 -14.86
CA ALA A 486 23.96 28.68 -13.51
C ALA A 486 25.05 29.14 -12.55
N LEU A 487 26.34 28.97 -12.87
CA LEU A 487 27.47 29.48 -12.09
C LEU A 487 28.00 30.84 -12.55
N ASP A 488 27.73 31.30 -13.77
CA ASP A 488 28.20 32.60 -14.24
C ASP A 488 27.40 33.79 -13.63
N PRO A 489 28.03 34.73 -12.89
CA PRO A 489 27.39 35.92 -12.31
C PRO A 489 26.72 36.83 -13.34
N HIS A 490 27.20 36.84 -14.57
CA HIS A 490 26.66 37.66 -15.66
C HIS A 490 25.92 36.81 -16.71
N SER A 491 25.42 35.63 -16.33
CA SER A 491 24.71 34.78 -17.27
C SER A 491 23.48 35.47 -17.85
N SER A 492 23.40 35.46 -19.18
CA SER A 492 22.25 35.97 -19.91
C SER A 492 20.95 35.31 -19.45
N THR A 493 19.83 35.99 -19.62
CA THR A 493 18.49 35.39 -19.45
C THR A 493 18.26 34.21 -20.39
N ASN A 494 18.99 34.14 -21.50
CA ASN A 494 18.93 33.05 -22.46
C ASN A 494 19.61 31.79 -21.90
N LEU A 495 18.94 30.65 -22.07
CA LEU A 495 19.43 29.32 -21.70
C LEU A 495 20.56 28.86 -22.64
N PRO A 496 21.49 28.02 -22.16
CA PRO A 496 22.52 27.44 -22.99
C PRO A 496 21.91 26.50 -24.04
N ILE A 497 22.55 26.41 -25.19
CA ILE A 497 22.14 25.54 -26.29
C ILE A 497 22.75 24.15 -26.08
N SER A 498 21.97 23.10 -26.29
CA SER A 498 22.42 21.72 -26.19
C SER A 498 23.45 21.38 -27.26
N THR A 499 24.55 20.77 -26.83
CA THR A 499 25.62 20.31 -27.72
C THR A 499 25.36 18.93 -28.33
N ARG A 500 24.34 18.22 -27.84
CA ARG A 500 24.06 16.83 -28.18
C ARG A 500 22.57 16.53 -28.23
N THR A 501 22.19 15.59 -29.08
CA THR A 501 20.84 15.01 -29.08
C THR A 501 20.81 13.85 -28.10
N VAL A 502 19.85 13.87 -27.17
CA VAL A 502 19.65 12.83 -26.16
C VAL A 502 18.32 12.13 -26.42
N ARG A 503 18.35 10.80 -26.55
CA ARG A 503 17.18 9.97 -26.83
C ARG A 503 17.14 8.76 -25.90
N SER A 504 15.97 8.39 -25.40
CA SER A 504 15.80 7.17 -24.63
C SER A 504 15.76 5.93 -25.53
N LEU A 505 16.50 4.88 -25.14
CA LEU A 505 16.45 3.57 -25.78
C LEU A 505 15.51 2.63 -25.04
N THR A 506 15.51 2.71 -23.72
CA THR A 506 14.58 2.00 -22.84
C THR A 506 13.66 2.98 -22.12
N GLU A 507 12.70 2.47 -21.38
CA GLU A 507 11.99 3.27 -20.37
C GLU A 507 13.01 3.79 -19.35
N VAL A 508 12.92 5.07 -19.03
CA VAL A 508 13.90 5.78 -18.20
C VAL A 508 13.20 6.50 -17.06
N GLU A 509 13.71 6.26 -15.86
CA GLU A 509 13.37 7.00 -14.64
C GLU A 509 14.53 7.94 -14.35
N ALA A 510 14.23 9.23 -14.21
CA ALA A 510 15.22 10.24 -13.94
C ALA A 510 14.69 11.29 -12.97
N PHE A 511 15.60 12.06 -12.37
CA PHE A 511 15.25 13.31 -11.71
C PHE A 511 15.63 14.47 -12.61
N SER A 512 14.72 15.41 -12.80
CA SER A 512 15.01 16.69 -13.44
C SER A 512 15.32 17.77 -12.41
N PHE A 513 16.29 18.62 -12.75
CA PHE A 513 16.64 19.83 -12.03
C PHE A 513 16.45 21.01 -12.97
N GLU A 514 15.36 21.75 -12.77
CA GLU A 514 15.01 22.89 -13.60
C GLU A 514 16.06 24.02 -13.49
N SER A 515 16.31 24.69 -14.61
CA SER A 515 17.29 25.77 -14.73
C SER A 515 17.07 26.92 -13.72
N ASN A 516 15.82 27.29 -13.44
CA ASN A 516 15.49 28.33 -12.46
C ASN A 516 15.89 27.93 -11.04
N ASP A 517 15.57 26.71 -10.64
CA ASP A 517 15.90 26.17 -9.32
C ASP A 517 17.42 25.97 -9.19
N LEU A 518 18.08 25.50 -10.25
CA LEU A 518 19.53 25.37 -10.28
C LEU A 518 20.22 26.74 -10.16
N LYS A 519 19.74 27.78 -10.85
CA LYS A 519 20.27 29.15 -10.75
C LYS A 519 20.06 29.72 -9.35
N PHE A 520 18.92 29.44 -8.72
CA PHE A 520 18.66 29.82 -7.34
C PHE A 520 19.68 29.21 -6.38
N VAL A 521 19.89 27.88 -6.42
CA VAL A 521 20.87 27.23 -5.54
C VAL A 521 22.29 27.66 -5.84
N ALA A 522 22.65 27.78 -7.13
CA ALA A 522 23.96 28.23 -7.55
C ALA A 522 24.27 29.65 -7.08
N SER A 523 23.28 30.55 -7.05
CA SER A 523 23.44 31.91 -6.50
C SER A 523 23.82 31.90 -5.01
N GLN A 524 23.29 30.96 -4.23
CA GLN A 524 23.63 30.81 -2.81
C GLN A 524 25.03 30.24 -2.63
N TYR A 525 25.41 29.25 -3.45
CA TYR A 525 26.76 28.67 -3.40
C TYR A 525 27.85 29.68 -3.78
N ARG A 526 27.58 30.56 -4.76
CA ARG A 526 28.53 31.62 -5.16
C ARG A 526 28.91 32.55 -4.01
N LYS A 527 27.93 32.94 -3.19
CA LYS A 527 28.15 33.81 -2.03
C LYS A 527 29.12 33.21 -1.02
N LEU A 528 29.21 31.88 -0.96
CA LEU A 528 29.98 31.17 0.05
C LEU A 528 31.40 30.77 -0.41
N HIS A 529 31.67 30.61 -1.73
CA HIS A 529 32.92 29.97 -2.20
C HIS A 529 33.63 30.64 -3.41
N SER A 530 33.74 31.96 -3.43
CA SER A 530 34.23 32.75 -4.59
C SER A 530 35.61 32.33 -5.17
N LYS A 531 36.57 31.91 -4.34
CA LYS A 531 37.93 31.52 -4.80
C LYS A 531 38.00 30.10 -5.38
N GLN A 532 37.38 29.14 -4.71
CA GLN A 532 37.36 27.73 -5.12
C GLN A 532 36.53 27.54 -6.41
N LEU A 533 35.45 28.31 -6.55
CA LEU A 533 34.61 28.35 -7.74
C LEU A 533 35.35 28.73 -9.01
N ARG A 534 36.33 29.64 -8.94
CA ARG A 534 37.09 30.08 -10.12
C ARG A 534 37.89 28.93 -10.75
N GLN A 535 38.46 28.05 -9.92
CA GLN A 535 39.20 26.88 -10.39
C GLN A 535 38.26 25.81 -10.96
N VAL A 536 37.16 25.56 -10.25
CA VAL A 536 36.12 24.60 -10.67
C VAL A 536 35.49 25.04 -12.00
N PHE A 537 35.09 26.30 -12.12
CA PHE A 537 34.52 26.84 -13.36
C PHE A 537 35.47 26.70 -14.56
N ARG A 538 36.76 27.01 -14.40
CA ARG A 538 37.77 26.81 -15.46
C ARG A 538 37.90 25.34 -15.86
N PHE A 539 37.78 24.43 -14.90
CA PHE A 539 37.89 23.00 -15.15
C PHE A 539 36.66 22.42 -15.85
N TYR A 540 35.45 22.88 -15.52
CA TYR A 540 34.21 22.35 -16.09
C TYR A 540 33.72 23.09 -17.34
N SER A 541 34.09 24.35 -17.53
CA SER A 541 33.69 25.13 -18.70
C SER A 541 34.29 24.56 -20.00
N GLN A 542 33.42 24.25 -20.97
CA GLN A 542 33.82 23.72 -22.26
C GLN A 542 34.65 24.73 -23.08
N GLN A 543 34.40 26.03 -22.90
CA GLN A 543 35.19 27.09 -23.53
C GLN A 543 36.64 27.07 -23.03
N TRP A 544 36.84 26.91 -21.72
CA TRP A 544 38.16 26.83 -21.10
C TRP A 544 38.90 25.54 -21.45
N ARG A 545 38.19 24.39 -21.49
CA ARG A 545 38.77 23.10 -21.93
C ARG A 545 39.24 23.17 -23.38
N THR A 546 38.40 23.69 -24.27
CA THR A 546 38.73 23.82 -25.70
C THR A 546 39.88 24.78 -25.90
N TRP A 547 39.88 25.94 -25.23
CA TRP A 547 41.00 26.88 -25.26
C TRP A 547 42.30 26.23 -24.76
N ALA A 548 42.26 25.51 -23.63
CA ALA A 548 43.42 24.82 -23.08
C ALA A 548 43.95 23.75 -24.05
N ALA A 549 43.07 22.96 -24.66
CA ALA A 549 43.45 21.96 -25.67
C ALA A 549 44.09 22.61 -26.89
N CYS A 550 43.48 23.66 -27.45
CA CYS A 550 44.03 24.42 -28.58
C CYS A 550 45.38 25.06 -28.22
N PHE A 551 45.51 25.60 -27.01
CA PHE A 551 46.74 26.20 -26.52
C PHE A 551 47.85 25.15 -26.39
N ILE A 552 47.56 23.99 -25.79
CA ILE A 552 48.50 22.86 -25.68
C ILE A 552 48.89 22.35 -27.08
N GLN A 553 47.92 22.19 -27.99
CA GLN A 553 48.19 21.75 -29.36
C GLN A 553 49.06 22.75 -30.13
N ALA A 554 48.76 24.06 -30.03
CA ALA A 554 49.51 25.10 -30.71
C ALA A 554 50.94 25.22 -30.15
N THR A 555 51.10 25.19 -28.83
CA THR A 555 52.41 25.21 -28.17
C THR A 555 53.22 23.95 -28.50
N TRP A 556 52.59 22.78 -28.56
CA TRP A 556 53.23 21.53 -28.96
C TRP A 556 53.67 21.53 -30.42
N ARG A 557 52.78 21.96 -31.34
CA ARG A 557 53.09 22.10 -32.78
C ARG A 557 54.24 23.10 -33.00
N TRP A 558 54.20 24.24 -32.31
CA TRP A 558 55.26 25.24 -32.39
C TRP A 558 56.60 24.71 -31.86
N ARG A 559 56.61 24.04 -30.69
CA ARG A 559 57.82 23.39 -30.15
C ARG A 559 58.38 22.35 -31.11
N ARG A 560 57.51 21.54 -31.74
CA ARG A 560 57.91 20.54 -32.74
C ARG A 560 58.51 21.19 -33.98
N HIS A 561 57.91 22.27 -34.47
CA HIS A 561 58.41 23.04 -35.62
C HIS A 561 59.78 23.68 -35.32
N GLN A 562 59.96 24.29 -34.14
CA GLN A 562 61.26 24.85 -33.73
C GLN A 562 62.35 23.77 -33.62
N ARG A 563 62.03 22.60 -33.06
CA ARG A 563 62.97 21.47 -33.00
C ARG A 563 63.35 20.97 -34.40
N LYS A 564 62.41 20.93 -35.35
CA LYS A 564 62.68 20.50 -36.73
C LYS A 564 63.60 21.52 -37.44
N LYS A 565 63.29 22.81 -37.34
CA LYS A 565 64.10 23.90 -37.91
C LYS A 565 65.52 23.92 -37.34
N LEU A 566 65.67 23.67 -36.04
CA LEU A 566 66.99 23.56 -35.41
C LEU A 566 67.79 22.36 -35.93
N LYS A 567 67.15 21.20 -36.11
CA LYS A 567 67.80 20.02 -36.70
C LYS A 567 68.22 20.24 -38.15
N GLU A 568 67.39 20.93 -38.94
CA GLU A 568 67.70 21.28 -40.33
C GLU A 568 68.90 22.23 -40.41
N SER A 569 68.94 23.29 -39.59
CA SER A 569 70.11 24.19 -39.54
C SER A 569 71.39 23.47 -39.08
N LEU A 570 71.27 22.50 -38.17
CA LEU A 570 72.41 21.73 -37.68
C LEU A 570 72.94 20.78 -38.75
N LYS A 571 72.07 20.16 -39.55
CA LYS A 571 72.46 19.34 -40.71
C LYS A 571 73.09 20.17 -41.82
N GLU A 572 72.58 21.37 -42.09
CA GLU A 572 73.14 22.27 -43.10
C GLU A 572 74.57 22.69 -42.72
N GLU A 573 74.78 23.10 -41.48
CA GLU A 573 76.11 23.46 -40.99
C GLU A 573 77.06 22.24 -40.89
N GLU A 574 76.57 21.05 -40.51
CA GLU A 574 77.35 19.80 -40.56
C GLU A 574 77.77 19.46 -42.00
N SER A 575 76.90 19.68 -42.99
CA SER A 575 77.24 19.48 -44.41
C SER A 575 78.28 20.48 -44.91
N ARG A 576 78.21 21.75 -44.48
CA ARG A 576 79.24 22.77 -44.77
C ARG A 576 80.59 22.37 -44.17
N LEU A 577 80.58 21.86 -42.94
CA LEU A 577 81.80 21.43 -42.25
C LEU A 577 82.42 20.17 -42.90
N LYS A 578 81.59 19.21 -43.33
CA LYS A 578 82.04 18.04 -44.11
C LYS A 578 82.65 18.44 -45.45
N ASN A 579 82.03 19.38 -46.16
CA ASN A 579 82.57 19.90 -47.42
C ASN A 579 83.90 20.64 -47.21
N ALA A 580 84.04 21.41 -46.12
CA ALA A 580 85.30 22.06 -45.77
C ALA A 580 86.39 21.03 -45.39
N LEU A 581 86.05 19.97 -44.65
CA LEU A 581 86.98 18.89 -44.32
C LEU A 581 87.40 18.06 -45.54
N ALA A 582 86.49 17.80 -46.49
CA ALA A 582 86.83 17.12 -47.75
C ALA A 582 87.81 17.95 -48.62
N SER A 583 87.80 19.29 -48.50
CA SER A 583 88.81 20.15 -49.14
C SER A 583 90.19 20.14 -48.45
N LEU A 584 90.29 19.52 -47.26
CA LEU A 584 91.49 19.45 -46.42
C LEU A 584 92.17 18.06 -46.44
N GLU A 585 91.69 17.09 -47.24
CA GLU A 585 92.19 15.71 -47.34
C GLU A 585 93.60 15.55 -47.96
N GLY A 586 94.45 16.59 -47.89
CA GLY A 586 95.84 16.57 -48.36
C GLY A 586 96.92 16.70 -47.28
N GLN A 587 96.62 17.13 -46.04
CA GLN A 587 97.66 17.31 -44.99
C GLN A 587 97.15 16.96 -43.58
N SER A 588 98.06 16.44 -42.74
CA SER A 588 97.77 15.81 -41.44
C SER A 588 96.91 16.64 -40.47
N LEU A 589 96.00 15.96 -39.77
CA LEU A 589 95.06 16.55 -38.81
C LEU A 589 95.82 17.24 -37.65
N SER A 590 95.85 18.57 -37.66
CA SER A 590 96.52 19.38 -36.62
C SER A 590 95.57 19.75 -35.48
N LEU A 591 96.14 19.99 -34.28
CA LEU A 591 95.49 20.48 -33.05
C LEU A 591 94.55 21.69 -33.28
N GLY A 592 94.81 22.48 -34.33
CA GLY A 592 93.96 23.62 -34.72
C GLY A 592 92.56 23.21 -35.18
N THR A 593 92.40 22.03 -35.78
CA THR A 593 91.09 21.49 -36.21
C THR A 593 90.21 21.13 -35.01
N THR A 594 90.80 20.57 -33.95
CA THR A 594 90.12 20.26 -32.68
C THR A 594 89.68 21.53 -31.95
N ILE A 595 90.53 22.57 -31.97
CA ILE A 595 90.20 23.88 -31.40
C ILE A 595 89.08 24.56 -32.20
N TYR A 596 89.08 24.45 -33.52
CA TYR A 596 88.01 24.98 -34.38
C TYR A 596 86.67 24.28 -34.13
N ALA A 597 86.68 22.94 -34.02
CA ALA A 597 85.50 22.15 -33.67
C ALA A 597 84.94 22.51 -32.28
N ALA A 598 85.82 22.73 -31.30
CA ALA A 598 85.42 23.18 -29.96
C ALA A 598 84.84 24.62 -29.96
N ARG A 599 85.45 25.54 -30.72
CA ARG A 599 84.93 26.92 -30.90
C ARG A 599 83.59 26.93 -31.62
N PHE A 600 83.43 26.06 -32.61
CA PHE A 600 82.18 25.87 -33.34
C PHE A 600 81.07 25.34 -32.42
N ALA A 601 81.35 24.30 -31.63
CA ALA A 601 80.41 23.77 -30.63
C ALA A 601 80.02 24.83 -29.59
N ALA A 602 80.98 25.66 -29.13
CA ALA A 602 80.72 26.74 -28.19
C ALA A 602 79.87 27.89 -28.79
N ASN A 603 80.09 28.24 -30.07
CA ASN A 603 79.28 29.24 -30.76
C ASN A 603 77.84 28.75 -31.02
N MET A 604 77.70 27.45 -31.37
CA MET A 604 76.40 26.77 -31.49
C MET A 604 75.62 26.76 -30.17
N LEU A 605 76.28 26.48 -29.04
CA LEU A 605 75.64 26.54 -27.72
C LEU A 605 75.18 27.96 -27.36
N ARG A 606 75.93 29.00 -27.75
CA ARG A 606 75.54 30.40 -27.52
C ARG A 606 74.35 30.85 -28.37
N THR A 607 74.26 30.46 -29.64
CA THR A 607 73.09 30.76 -30.48
C THR A 607 71.83 30.04 -30.01
N VAL A 608 71.96 28.79 -29.53
CA VAL A 608 70.85 28.05 -28.87
C VAL A 608 70.38 28.78 -27.61
N ARG A 609 71.29 29.22 -26.74
CA ARG A 609 70.95 29.92 -25.49
C ARG A 609 70.31 31.28 -25.75
N ARG A 610 70.79 32.02 -26.76
CA ARG A 610 70.28 33.37 -27.12
C ARG A 610 68.94 33.32 -27.86
N ASN A 611 68.65 32.27 -28.64
CA ASN A 611 67.35 32.08 -29.30
C ASN A 611 66.30 31.48 -28.36
N SER A 612 66.71 30.67 -27.37
CA SER A 612 65.85 30.15 -26.30
C SER A 612 65.24 31.28 -25.48
N THR A 613 66.04 32.26 -25.04
CA THR A 613 65.57 33.37 -24.19
C THR A 613 64.76 34.43 -24.93
N ARG A 614 65.03 34.69 -26.23
CA ARG A 614 64.28 35.68 -27.03
C ARG A 614 62.94 35.19 -27.58
N ARG A 615 62.71 33.87 -27.69
CA ARG A 615 61.50 33.31 -28.32
C ARG A 615 60.44 32.76 -27.36
N ALA A 616 60.70 32.74 -26.06
CA ALA A 616 59.67 32.41 -25.07
C ALA A 616 58.52 33.45 -25.08
N THR A 617 58.75 34.65 -25.59
CA THR A 617 57.83 35.80 -25.50
C THR A 617 56.92 35.99 -26.73
N ILE A 618 57.07 35.22 -27.81
CA ILE A 618 56.14 35.32 -28.95
C ILE A 618 54.93 34.43 -28.64
N ALA A 619 53.98 35.05 -27.95
CA ALA A 619 52.70 34.50 -27.56
C ALA A 619 51.94 33.99 -28.80
N ILE A 620 51.54 32.73 -28.74
CA ILE A 620 50.43 32.24 -29.55
C ILE A 620 49.21 33.03 -29.10
N LEU A 621 48.74 33.95 -29.95
CA LEU A 621 47.60 34.83 -29.68
C LEU A 621 46.29 34.04 -29.81
N LEU A 622 46.07 33.05 -28.94
CA LEU A 622 44.75 32.47 -28.73
C LEU A 622 44.02 33.37 -27.73
N GLN A 623 42.96 34.02 -28.18
CA GLN A 623 42.15 34.90 -27.35
C GLN A 623 41.68 34.14 -26.10
N LYS A 624 42.13 34.60 -24.93
CA LYS A 624 41.82 33.98 -23.64
C LYS A 624 40.32 34.19 -23.34
N PRO A 625 39.57 33.15 -22.93
CA PRO A 625 38.18 33.31 -22.50
C PRO A 625 38.08 34.31 -21.35
N ALA A 626 36.98 35.07 -21.30
CA ALA A 626 36.74 36.04 -20.23
C ALA A 626 36.76 35.33 -18.86
N GLU A 627 37.41 35.94 -17.87
CA GLU A 627 37.37 35.42 -16.51
C GLU A 627 36.05 35.86 -15.85
N PRO A 628 35.29 34.93 -15.24
CA PRO A 628 34.13 35.31 -14.44
C PRO A 628 34.57 36.04 -13.18
N ASP A 629 34.09 37.27 -13.00
CA ASP A 629 34.32 38.08 -11.80
C ASP A 629 33.31 37.70 -10.71
N PHE A 630 33.73 36.78 -9.85
CA PHE A 630 32.96 36.34 -8.67
C PHE A 630 33.09 37.28 -7.46
N LEU A 631 33.69 38.45 -7.61
CA LEU A 631 34.08 39.36 -6.51
C LEU A 631 33.25 40.65 -6.42
N THR A 632 32.29 40.88 -7.33
CA THR A 632 31.65 42.19 -7.53
C THR A 632 30.26 42.35 -6.90
N LEU A 633 29.89 41.53 -5.92
CA LEU A 633 28.58 41.61 -5.26
C LEU A 633 28.63 42.00 -3.77
N GLU A 634 29.73 42.60 -3.29
CA GLU A 634 29.75 43.18 -1.94
C GLU A 634 29.09 44.58 -1.85
N ASP A 635 28.85 45.30 -2.97
CA ASP A 635 28.53 46.74 -2.89
C ASP A 635 27.18 47.19 -3.48
N ASN A 636 26.18 46.32 -3.63
CA ASN A 636 24.82 46.77 -4.02
C ASN A 636 23.73 46.05 -3.22
N ASN A 637 23.68 46.33 -1.92
CA ASN A 637 22.47 46.56 -1.13
C ASN A 637 22.89 46.80 0.33
N THR A 638 22.43 47.93 0.88
CA THR A 638 22.51 48.40 2.27
C THR A 638 22.70 47.34 3.36
#